data_AF-A0A354D193-F1
#
_entry.id   AF-A0A354D193-F1
#
_cell.length_a   1.000
_cell.length_b   1.000
_cell.length_c   1.000
_cell.angle_alpha   90.00
_cell.angle_beta   90.00
_cell.angle_gamma   90.00
#
_symmetry.space_group_name_H-M   'P 1'
#
loop_
_entity.id
_entity.type
_entity.pdbx_description
1 polymer ?
#
loop_
_entity_poly.entity_id
_entity_poly.type
_entity_poly.pdbx_seq_one_letter_code
_entity_poly.pdbx_strand_id
1 'polypeptide(L)'
;MKKLKKDNRGVSLVMVIAAIALVTVLVTVALTMGLWNYQMKATNRISKNNFYDAERVLDEIRLGLQSDVSDAMSQAYVETMADYTGKSTAKRTKHFNETYIKVLRSKLAQSSDENHYNVDYLLNFLDQKVKERTSLTTVEGKTPQLSVSESGLTLKNLFLTYTNEQDYETRVQTDIQILFPQMNFTESGSFPNVLKYALIAQKGASLEKTSNVTVDGSIYGGGDDASLSVGNGVNLLVEKGNDVILKNKLCLEQGSEFSGETKVTLWSNDIEAANASKLSLKGTTYTANDLTLFGSADVQIGGEYYGFGNPKAALKADSNQSAKIRKDIEDNPSDYSSAIIVNAIGSSVNGSSAKARLNLGQSTTLMLAGNAYIGNSTVFMGESLTVKSNQIAYLVPESCMDGMANPMTEQMHIQALANTGGDTPTNQAVLLKSHILSRVQALTPGVSGIEEMTQGNLYYYYMRFESAKAASDYFTSYYGSAASAKIKNYLDLYVDQKAVQINRNAKKDLNGNILVYDAMGITSIGDTITEGSDLSDSKQMSDQLVSYQDMFHSNNINLTLNYEALSGVQKSRTVFENLVKDKLFDVVGTSGWFTYKEGGTSYAAYVTDNTSQKLVIDDTFLGKAPSGAKIRMVIATGDVEVRTDFEGTILSKGKVTVSPAKANITLCKNQNQLAQLIAGGTCQKSGKDYLLKDYLTDSEKYLGREVEMVSSDNRIRLEQLVVYTNWSKK
;
A
#
# COMPACT_ATOMS: atom_id res chain seq x y z
N MET A 1 123.72 -34.69 -48.84
CA MET A 1 122.34 -34.92 -48.33
C MET A 1 121.56 -33.61 -48.35
N LYS A 2 120.68 -33.40 -49.34
CA LYS A 2 119.77 -32.23 -49.42
C LYS A 2 118.53 -32.49 -48.55
N LYS A 3 118.32 -31.70 -47.48
CA LYS A 3 117.05 -31.65 -46.75
C LYS A 3 116.08 -30.74 -47.51
N LEU A 4 114.98 -31.31 -47.99
CA LEU A 4 113.79 -30.59 -48.47
C LEU A 4 113.19 -29.76 -47.31
N LYS A 5 113.23 -28.43 -47.41
CA LYS A 5 112.37 -27.54 -46.61
C LYS A 5 110.97 -27.56 -47.25
N LYS A 6 109.98 -28.11 -46.54
CA LYS A 6 108.57 -28.08 -46.94
C LYS A 6 108.07 -26.63 -46.98
N ASP A 7 107.45 -26.26 -48.10
CA ASP A 7 106.82 -24.96 -48.31
C ASP A 7 105.40 -24.97 -47.73
N ASN A 8 105.17 -24.22 -46.65
CA ASN A 8 103.88 -24.15 -45.93
C ASN A 8 103.03 -22.92 -46.32
N ARG A 9 103.35 -22.20 -47.41
CA ARG A 9 102.66 -20.96 -47.80
C ARG A 9 101.18 -21.15 -48.18
N GLY A 10 100.75 -22.36 -48.57
CA GLY A 10 99.34 -22.69 -48.82
C GLY A 10 98.51 -23.00 -47.57
N VAL A 11 99.12 -23.61 -46.53
CA VAL A 11 98.42 -23.98 -45.29
C VAL A 11 98.05 -22.75 -44.45
N SER A 12 98.87 -21.69 -44.50
CA SER A 12 98.58 -20.44 -43.80
C SER A 12 97.37 -19.72 -44.39
N LEU A 13 97.19 -19.73 -45.72
CA LEU A 13 96.04 -19.14 -46.40
C LEU A 13 94.75 -19.91 -46.09
N VAL A 14 94.80 -21.25 -46.15
CA VAL A 14 93.65 -22.12 -45.83
C VAL A 14 93.26 -21.99 -44.35
N MET A 15 94.22 -21.90 -43.42
CA MET A 15 93.91 -21.65 -42.00
C MET A 15 93.27 -20.28 -41.77
N VAL A 16 93.72 -19.23 -42.45
CA VAL A 16 93.11 -17.89 -42.34
C VAL A 16 91.70 -17.89 -42.90
N ILE A 17 91.46 -18.53 -44.04
CA ILE A 17 90.10 -18.66 -44.63
C ILE A 17 89.19 -19.48 -43.72
N ALA A 18 89.67 -20.60 -43.17
CA ALA A 18 88.91 -21.42 -42.24
C ALA A 18 88.60 -20.68 -40.92
N ALA A 19 89.55 -19.91 -40.39
CA ALA A 19 89.34 -19.08 -39.20
C ALA A 19 88.34 -17.95 -39.45
N ILE A 20 88.43 -17.26 -40.59
CA ILE A 20 87.46 -16.22 -40.98
C ILE A 20 86.06 -16.84 -41.17
N ALA A 21 85.97 -18.00 -41.84
CA ALA A 21 84.70 -18.71 -42.02
C ALA A 21 84.06 -19.06 -40.68
N LEU A 22 84.85 -19.55 -39.71
CA LEU A 22 84.39 -19.90 -38.38
C LEU A 22 83.94 -18.68 -37.57
N VAL A 23 84.67 -17.56 -37.67
CA VAL A 23 84.26 -16.27 -37.08
C VAL A 23 82.99 -15.73 -37.73
N THR A 24 82.84 -15.80 -39.06
CA THR A 24 81.60 -15.37 -39.73
C THR A 24 80.40 -16.22 -39.34
N VAL A 25 80.58 -17.54 -39.16
CA VAL A 25 79.50 -18.42 -38.65
C VAL A 25 79.14 -18.04 -37.22
N LEU A 26 80.12 -17.80 -36.34
CA LEU A 26 79.87 -17.35 -34.96
C LEU A 26 79.15 -16.00 -34.91
N VAL A 27 79.55 -15.02 -35.73
CA VAL A 27 78.88 -13.70 -35.82
C VAL A 27 77.45 -13.86 -36.33
N THR A 28 77.22 -14.73 -37.31
CA THR A 28 75.88 -15.00 -37.84
C THR A 28 74.98 -15.67 -36.79
N VAL A 29 75.51 -16.64 -36.04
CA VAL A 29 74.79 -17.27 -34.92
C VAL A 29 74.47 -16.26 -33.82
N ALA A 30 75.41 -15.38 -33.45
CA ALA A 30 75.18 -14.34 -32.46
C ALA A 30 74.13 -13.30 -32.91
N LEU A 31 74.17 -12.88 -34.18
CA LEU A 31 73.19 -11.95 -34.76
C LEU A 31 71.80 -12.57 -34.88
N THR A 32 71.71 -13.83 -35.29
CA THR A 32 70.43 -14.56 -35.35
C THR A 32 69.83 -14.79 -33.96
N MET A 33 70.64 -15.14 -32.95
CA MET A 33 70.20 -15.18 -31.55
C MET A 33 69.74 -13.79 -31.04
N GLY A 34 70.43 -12.72 -31.44
CA GLY A 34 70.04 -11.34 -31.15
C GLY A 34 68.69 -10.96 -31.78
N LEU A 35 68.50 -11.31 -33.05
CA LEU A 35 67.24 -11.12 -33.79
C LEU A 35 66.09 -11.91 -33.18
N TRP A 36 66.30 -13.19 -32.84
CA TRP A 36 65.29 -14.02 -32.19
C TRP A 36 64.93 -13.49 -30.80
N ASN A 37 65.91 -13.07 -30.00
CA ASN A 37 65.65 -12.43 -28.71
C ASN A 37 64.88 -11.10 -28.86
N TYR A 38 65.22 -10.29 -29.86
CA TYR A 38 64.50 -9.05 -30.16
C TYR A 38 63.06 -9.33 -30.59
N GLN A 39 62.85 -10.25 -31.54
CA GLN A 39 61.52 -10.67 -31.98
C GLN A 39 60.71 -11.27 -30.84
N MET A 40 61.30 -12.12 -30.00
CA MET A 40 60.63 -12.71 -28.84
C MET A 40 60.23 -11.64 -27.81
N LYS A 41 61.08 -10.63 -27.56
CA LYS A 41 60.73 -9.49 -26.70
C LYS A 41 59.66 -8.58 -27.32
N ALA A 42 59.71 -8.34 -28.62
CA ALA A 42 58.70 -7.56 -29.34
C ALA A 42 57.33 -8.26 -29.32
N THR A 43 57.28 -9.55 -29.65
CA THR A 43 56.08 -10.38 -29.58
C THR A 43 55.55 -10.47 -28.15
N ASN A 44 56.40 -10.60 -27.14
CA ASN A 44 55.98 -10.61 -25.73
C ASN A 44 55.39 -9.24 -25.31
N ARG A 45 55.96 -8.12 -25.78
CA ARG A 45 55.41 -6.78 -25.55
C ARG A 45 54.05 -6.60 -26.22
N ILE A 46 53.91 -7.03 -27.47
CA ILE A 46 52.64 -6.95 -28.23
C ILE A 46 51.58 -7.86 -27.59
N SER A 47 51.93 -9.08 -27.19
CA SER A 47 51.01 -10.00 -26.49
C SER A 47 50.53 -9.45 -25.15
N LYS A 48 51.38 -8.72 -24.41
CA LYS A 48 50.97 -8.00 -23.19
C LYS A 48 50.03 -6.83 -23.49
N ASN A 49 50.34 -6.04 -24.51
CA ASN A 49 49.49 -4.91 -24.92
C ASN A 49 48.10 -5.38 -25.39
N ASN A 50 48.05 -6.39 -26.27
CA ASN A 50 46.80 -6.96 -26.77
C ASN A 50 45.93 -7.56 -25.65
N PHE A 51 46.58 -8.04 -24.59
CA PHE A 51 45.90 -8.54 -23.42
C PHE A 51 45.25 -7.42 -22.59
N TYR A 52 45.94 -6.28 -22.40
CA TYR A 52 45.31 -5.10 -21.80
C TYR A 52 44.15 -4.56 -22.64
N ASP A 53 44.23 -4.68 -23.96
CA ASP A 53 43.12 -4.32 -24.86
C ASP A 53 41.93 -5.28 -24.69
N ALA A 54 42.16 -6.58 -24.50
CA ALA A 54 41.10 -7.54 -24.20
C ALA A 54 40.48 -7.33 -22.79
N GLU A 55 41.28 -6.91 -21.81
CA GLU A 55 40.77 -6.49 -20.49
C GLU A 55 39.88 -5.25 -20.60
N ARG A 56 40.21 -4.30 -21.49
CA ARG A 56 39.36 -3.14 -21.77
C ARG A 56 37.99 -3.58 -22.31
N VAL A 57 37.92 -4.58 -23.18
CA VAL A 57 36.63 -5.13 -23.66
C VAL A 57 35.79 -5.65 -22.50
N LEU A 58 36.40 -6.38 -21.57
CA LEU A 58 35.72 -6.82 -20.35
C LEU A 58 35.34 -5.63 -19.47
N ASP A 59 36.17 -4.60 -19.33
CA ASP A 59 35.79 -3.41 -18.55
C ASP A 59 34.58 -2.67 -19.16
N GLU A 60 34.48 -2.58 -20.49
CA GLU A 60 33.31 -2.00 -21.18
C GLU A 60 32.04 -2.84 -20.93
N ILE A 61 32.13 -4.18 -21.01
CA ILE A 61 31.02 -5.08 -20.63
C ILE A 61 30.64 -4.89 -19.15
N ARG A 62 31.63 -4.74 -18.26
CA ARG A 62 31.40 -4.50 -16.83
C ARG A 62 30.62 -3.21 -16.62
N LEU A 63 31.00 -2.14 -17.30
CA LEU A 63 30.34 -0.82 -17.21
C LEU A 63 28.88 -0.89 -17.71
N GLY A 64 28.64 -1.58 -18.83
CA GLY A 64 27.28 -1.82 -19.32
C GLY A 64 26.41 -2.57 -18.30
N LEU A 65 26.97 -3.65 -17.72
CA LEU A 65 26.29 -4.43 -16.68
C LEU A 65 26.08 -3.63 -15.38
N GLN A 66 26.96 -2.71 -15.02
CA GLN A 66 26.76 -1.82 -13.87
C GLN A 66 25.53 -0.93 -14.04
N SER A 67 25.26 -0.45 -15.26
CA SER A 67 24.02 0.28 -15.56
C SER A 67 22.79 -0.61 -15.33
N ASP A 68 22.83 -1.84 -15.83
CA ASP A 68 21.73 -2.78 -15.65
C ASP A 68 21.49 -3.17 -14.19
N VAL A 69 22.58 -3.34 -13.42
CA VAL A 69 22.55 -3.56 -11.97
C VAL A 69 21.95 -2.37 -11.25
N SER A 70 22.32 -1.14 -11.61
CA SER A 70 21.78 0.09 -11.02
C SER A 70 20.26 0.19 -11.21
N ASP A 71 19.77 -0.10 -12.42
CA ASP A 71 18.35 -0.09 -12.73
C ASP A 71 17.60 -1.19 -11.96
N ALA A 72 18.12 -2.42 -12.00
CA ALA A 72 17.52 -3.56 -11.31
C ALA A 72 17.47 -3.35 -9.79
N MET A 73 18.53 -2.78 -9.22
CA MET A 73 18.61 -2.44 -7.80
C MET A 73 17.59 -1.37 -7.44
N SER A 74 17.50 -0.31 -8.25
CA SER A 74 16.56 0.79 -8.02
C SER A 74 15.11 0.30 -8.07
N GLN A 75 14.76 -0.50 -9.08
CA GLN A 75 13.43 -1.08 -9.22
C GLN A 75 13.10 -2.04 -8.07
N ALA A 76 14.01 -2.97 -7.75
CA ALA A 76 13.80 -3.91 -6.64
C ALA A 76 13.65 -3.20 -5.29
N TYR A 77 14.40 -2.12 -5.08
CA TYR A 77 14.26 -1.32 -3.87
C TYR A 77 12.90 -0.63 -3.80
N VAL A 78 12.47 0.03 -4.88
CA VAL A 78 11.18 0.73 -4.95
C VAL A 78 10.02 -0.24 -4.71
N GLU A 79 10.02 -1.41 -5.36
CA GLU A 79 9.01 -2.45 -5.14
C GLU A 79 9.05 -3.00 -3.71
N THR A 80 10.24 -3.13 -3.11
CA THR A 80 10.36 -3.55 -1.70
C THR A 80 9.87 -2.50 -0.73
N MET A 81 10.04 -1.22 -1.05
CA MET A 81 9.49 -0.14 -0.23
C MET A 81 7.98 -0.04 -0.37
N ALA A 82 7.44 -0.28 -1.56
CA ALA A 82 6.00 -0.32 -1.83
C ALA A 82 5.26 -1.26 -0.87
N ASP A 83 5.85 -2.42 -0.60
CA ASP A 83 5.29 -3.47 0.23
C ASP A 83 6.06 -3.62 1.56
N TYR A 84 6.57 -2.49 2.09
CA TYR A 84 7.44 -2.46 3.26
C TYR A 84 6.70 -2.67 4.58
N THR A 85 5.52 -2.06 4.73
CA THR A 85 4.77 -2.01 5.99
C THR A 85 4.29 -3.40 6.43
N GLY A 86 4.53 -3.76 7.70
CA GLY A 86 4.03 -5.02 8.28
C GLY A 86 4.82 -6.29 7.94
N LYS A 87 5.99 -6.19 7.29
CA LYS A 87 6.87 -7.32 6.98
C LYS A 87 8.14 -7.34 7.83
N SER A 88 8.61 -8.54 8.20
CA SER A 88 9.91 -8.70 8.85
C SER A 88 11.07 -8.37 7.89
N THR A 89 12.22 -7.97 8.43
CA THR A 89 13.46 -7.72 7.67
C THR A 89 13.79 -8.86 6.71
N ALA A 90 13.68 -10.12 7.17
CA ALA A 90 13.94 -11.29 6.34
C ALA A 90 12.99 -11.40 5.12
N LYS A 91 11.70 -11.11 5.31
CA LYS A 91 10.72 -11.10 4.19
C LYS A 91 11.01 -9.97 3.19
N ARG A 92 11.45 -8.81 3.68
CA ARG A 92 11.84 -7.67 2.83
C ARG A 92 13.10 -7.95 2.02
N THR A 93 14.16 -8.46 2.65
CA THR A 93 15.39 -8.87 1.95
C THR A 93 15.12 -9.92 0.89
N LYS A 94 14.27 -10.90 1.22
CA LYS A 94 13.86 -11.94 0.26
C LYS A 94 13.14 -11.33 -0.95
N HIS A 95 12.15 -10.47 -0.71
CA HIS A 95 11.39 -9.83 -1.79
C HIS A 95 12.28 -8.96 -2.68
N PHE A 96 13.19 -8.18 -2.08
CA PHE A 96 14.19 -7.42 -2.82
C PHE A 96 15.04 -8.31 -3.73
N ASN A 97 15.61 -9.39 -3.19
CA ASN A 97 16.47 -10.31 -3.95
C ASN A 97 15.71 -10.97 -5.11
N GLU A 98 14.45 -11.40 -4.88
CA GLU A 98 13.60 -12.00 -5.92
C GLU A 98 13.31 -11.00 -7.05
N THR A 99 12.91 -9.78 -6.71
CA THR A 99 12.65 -8.72 -7.71
C THR A 99 13.93 -8.33 -8.45
N TYR A 100 15.05 -8.18 -7.75
CA TYR A 100 16.35 -7.84 -8.34
C TYR A 100 16.77 -8.85 -9.42
N ILE A 101 16.68 -10.15 -9.12
CA ILE A 101 16.97 -11.22 -10.07
C ILE A 101 15.98 -11.24 -11.23
N LYS A 102 14.69 -11.02 -10.96
CA LYS A 102 13.65 -10.97 -11.98
C LYS A 102 13.92 -9.85 -13.00
N VAL A 103 14.29 -8.66 -12.55
CA VAL A 103 14.61 -7.53 -13.44
C VAL A 103 15.89 -7.82 -14.23
N LEU A 104 16.95 -8.33 -13.60
CA LEU A 104 18.18 -8.71 -14.31
C LEU A 104 17.92 -9.78 -15.38
N ARG A 105 17.09 -10.79 -15.08
CA ARG A 105 16.68 -11.82 -16.05
C ARG A 105 15.94 -11.21 -17.24
N SER A 106 15.03 -10.28 -17.00
CA SER A 106 14.27 -9.64 -18.08
C SER A 106 15.14 -8.89 -19.09
N LYS A 107 16.33 -8.44 -18.67
CA LYS A 107 17.32 -7.75 -19.52
C LYS A 107 18.34 -8.71 -20.13
N LEU A 108 18.87 -9.64 -19.34
CA LEU A 108 20.03 -10.46 -19.71
C LEU A 108 19.68 -11.80 -20.34
N ALA A 109 18.48 -12.34 -20.10
CA ALA A 109 18.08 -13.64 -20.63
C ALA A 109 17.80 -13.58 -22.15
N GLN A 110 18.00 -14.71 -22.82
CA GLN A 110 17.52 -14.89 -24.18
C GLN A 110 15.98 -14.93 -24.14
N SER A 111 15.33 -14.22 -25.06
CA SER A 111 13.88 -13.96 -25.06
C SER A 111 12.96 -15.19 -25.04
N SER A 112 13.50 -16.39 -25.23
CA SER A 112 12.77 -17.68 -25.18
C SER A 112 13.24 -18.62 -24.07
N ASP A 113 14.33 -18.32 -23.35
CA ASP A 113 14.90 -19.18 -22.30
C ASP A 113 15.52 -18.36 -21.15
N GLU A 114 14.85 -18.35 -20.00
CA GLU A 114 15.29 -17.61 -18.80
C GLU A 114 16.59 -18.15 -18.17
N ASN A 115 17.04 -19.35 -18.55
CA ASN A 115 18.24 -19.97 -18.01
C ASN A 115 19.48 -19.77 -18.90
N HIS A 116 19.33 -19.09 -20.04
CA HIS A 116 20.45 -18.77 -20.92
C HIS A 116 20.53 -17.26 -21.18
N TYR A 117 21.73 -16.68 -21.09
CA TYR A 117 21.92 -15.26 -21.35
C TYR A 117 22.14 -14.96 -22.83
N ASN A 118 21.75 -13.76 -23.24
CA ASN A 118 21.95 -13.27 -24.58
C ASN A 118 23.38 -12.72 -24.75
N VAL A 119 24.22 -13.44 -25.50
CA VAL A 119 25.61 -13.03 -25.78
C VAL A 119 25.66 -11.77 -26.65
N ASP A 120 24.74 -11.62 -27.61
CA ASP A 120 24.67 -10.44 -28.49
C ASP A 120 24.29 -9.17 -27.74
N TYR A 121 23.53 -9.31 -26.64
CA TYR A 121 23.20 -8.19 -25.76
C TYR A 121 24.46 -7.60 -25.11
N LEU A 122 25.38 -8.45 -24.64
CA LEU A 122 26.65 -7.99 -24.06
C LEU A 122 27.55 -7.28 -25.08
N LEU A 123 27.51 -7.72 -26.35
CA LEU A 123 28.22 -7.07 -27.46
C LEU A 123 27.70 -5.66 -27.77
N ASN A 124 26.49 -5.29 -27.32
CA ASN A 124 25.96 -3.94 -27.49
C ASN A 124 26.53 -2.93 -26.49
N PHE A 125 27.23 -3.39 -25.45
CA PHE A 125 27.94 -2.51 -24.52
C PHE A 125 29.27 -1.99 -25.06
N LEU A 126 29.80 -2.62 -26.11
CA LEU A 126 31.10 -2.27 -26.69
C LEU A 126 30.99 -1.10 -27.66
N ASP A 127 32.00 -0.23 -27.64
CA ASP A 127 32.16 0.79 -28.68
C ASP A 127 32.27 0.14 -30.07
N GLN A 128 31.72 0.79 -31.10
CA GLN A 128 31.63 0.22 -32.46
C GLN A 128 32.98 -0.28 -33.01
N LYS A 129 34.07 0.46 -32.77
CA LYS A 129 35.43 0.09 -33.19
C LYS A 129 35.97 -1.15 -32.46
N VAL A 130 35.58 -1.33 -31.20
CA VAL A 130 35.99 -2.47 -30.36
C VAL A 130 35.15 -3.69 -30.74
N LYS A 131 33.85 -3.49 -30.99
CA LYS A 131 32.89 -4.51 -31.40
C LYS A 131 33.28 -5.21 -32.71
N GLU A 132 33.70 -4.46 -33.73
CA GLU A 132 34.13 -5.02 -35.03
C GLU A 132 35.35 -5.97 -34.92
N ARG A 133 36.09 -5.87 -33.81
CA ARG A 133 37.31 -6.64 -33.51
C ARG A 133 37.14 -7.68 -32.42
N THR A 134 35.92 -7.79 -31.91
CA THR A 134 35.59 -8.64 -30.78
C THR A 134 34.59 -9.69 -31.21
N SER A 135 34.90 -10.96 -30.91
CA SER A 135 33.94 -12.04 -30.96
C SER A 135 33.66 -12.53 -29.54
N LEU A 136 32.40 -12.53 -29.16
CA LEU A 136 31.93 -13.05 -27.88
C LEU A 136 31.15 -14.32 -28.13
N THR A 137 31.59 -15.41 -27.55
CA THR A 137 31.01 -16.75 -27.72
C THR A 137 30.98 -17.46 -26.37
N THR A 138 30.57 -18.73 -26.37
CA THR A 138 30.71 -19.59 -25.21
C THR A 138 31.90 -20.53 -25.35
N VAL A 139 32.38 -21.01 -24.20
CA VAL A 139 33.40 -22.07 -24.17
C VAL A 139 32.94 -23.24 -25.02
N GLU A 140 33.85 -23.79 -25.82
CA GLU A 140 33.56 -24.89 -26.75
C GLU A 140 32.80 -26.05 -26.07
N GLY A 141 31.69 -26.47 -26.68
CA GLY A 141 30.81 -27.52 -26.15
C GLY A 141 29.91 -27.10 -24.98
N LYS A 142 29.90 -25.82 -24.59
CA LYS A 142 29.05 -25.30 -23.50
C LYS A 142 28.08 -24.22 -23.98
N THR A 143 26.99 -24.05 -23.24
CA THR A 143 25.93 -23.06 -23.50
C THR A 143 26.06 -21.82 -22.59
N PRO A 144 25.48 -20.67 -22.96
CA PRO A 144 25.57 -19.43 -22.20
C PRO A 144 24.62 -19.47 -21.01
N GLN A 145 25.01 -20.15 -19.93
CA GLN A 145 24.12 -20.42 -18.80
C GLN A 145 23.99 -19.22 -17.85
N LEU A 146 22.78 -18.92 -17.42
CA LEU A 146 22.42 -17.95 -16.41
C LEU A 146 21.98 -18.68 -15.13
N SER A 147 22.78 -18.65 -14.06
CA SER A 147 22.49 -19.37 -12.81
C SER A 147 22.37 -18.43 -11.62
N VAL A 148 21.39 -18.67 -10.75
CA VAL A 148 21.19 -17.93 -9.48
C VAL A 148 21.78 -18.74 -8.33
N SER A 149 22.52 -18.10 -7.45
CA SER A 149 23.09 -18.67 -6.22
C SER A 149 22.73 -17.79 -5.02
N GLU A 150 23.16 -18.18 -3.81
CA GLU A 150 23.00 -17.37 -2.59
C GLU A 150 23.74 -16.02 -2.68
N SER A 151 24.76 -15.91 -3.54
CA SER A 151 25.55 -14.69 -3.71
C SER A 151 25.06 -13.77 -4.83
N GLY A 152 24.18 -14.23 -5.73
CA GLY A 152 23.61 -13.42 -6.80
C GLY A 152 23.38 -14.17 -8.11
N LEU A 153 23.51 -13.47 -9.24
CA LEU A 153 23.34 -14.01 -10.59
C LEU A 153 24.70 -14.27 -11.25
N THR A 154 24.88 -15.38 -11.98
CA THR A 154 26.14 -15.69 -12.68
C THR A 154 25.88 -16.03 -14.15
N LEU A 155 26.59 -15.35 -15.04
CA LEU A 155 26.69 -15.63 -16.47
C LEU A 155 27.91 -16.52 -16.68
N LYS A 156 27.69 -17.79 -17.03
CA LYS A 156 28.74 -18.80 -17.14
C LYS A 156 29.22 -19.00 -18.58
N ASN A 157 30.45 -19.50 -18.69
CA ASN A 157 31.07 -19.97 -19.91
C ASN A 157 31.33 -18.87 -20.95
N LEU A 158 31.60 -17.62 -20.53
CA LEU A 158 31.92 -16.55 -21.47
C LEU A 158 33.30 -16.81 -22.11
N PHE A 159 33.37 -16.71 -23.44
CA PHE A 159 34.60 -16.86 -24.21
C PHE A 159 34.77 -15.66 -25.14
N LEU A 160 35.71 -14.79 -24.78
CA LEU A 160 36.05 -13.57 -25.49
C LEU A 160 37.25 -13.83 -26.40
N THR A 161 37.13 -13.44 -27.67
CA THR A 161 38.23 -13.36 -28.63
C THR A 161 38.36 -11.93 -29.13
N TYR A 162 39.52 -11.31 -28.95
CA TYR A 162 39.81 -9.95 -29.40
C TYR A 162 41.01 -9.95 -30.35
N THR A 163 40.89 -9.24 -31.49
CA THR A 163 41.97 -9.10 -32.47
C THR A 163 42.36 -7.63 -32.61
N ASN A 164 43.62 -7.29 -32.36
CA ASN A 164 44.09 -5.90 -32.45
C ASN A 164 44.39 -5.44 -33.89
N GLU A 165 44.87 -4.19 -34.04
CA GLU A 165 45.25 -3.57 -35.33
C GLU A 165 46.35 -4.29 -36.11
N GLN A 166 47.07 -5.20 -35.45
CA GLN A 166 48.23 -5.89 -35.98
C GLN A 166 47.95 -7.39 -36.17
N ASP A 167 46.66 -7.78 -36.21
CA ASP A 167 46.16 -9.15 -36.37
C ASP A 167 46.61 -10.14 -35.28
N TYR A 168 46.94 -9.64 -34.07
CA TYR A 168 47.19 -10.51 -32.92
C TYR A 168 45.88 -10.81 -32.20
N GLU A 169 45.63 -12.09 -31.95
CA GLU A 169 44.44 -12.59 -31.27
C GLU A 169 44.72 -12.86 -29.79
N THR A 170 43.81 -12.44 -28.91
CA THR A 170 43.79 -12.80 -27.48
C THR A 170 42.48 -13.47 -27.13
N ARG A 171 42.56 -14.61 -26.43
CA ARG A 171 41.39 -15.37 -25.97
C ARG A 171 41.30 -15.37 -24.45
N VAL A 172 40.12 -15.04 -23.93
CA VAL A 172 39.83 -15.00 -22.49
C VAL A 172 38.58 -15.82 -22.20
N GLN A 173 38.69 -16.73 -21.23
CA GLN A 173 37.55 -17.44 -20.67
C GLN A 173 37.27 -16.85 -19.28
N THR A 174 36.01 -16.51 -19.00
CA THR A 174 35.59 -16.01 -17.69
C THR A 174 34.11 -16.27 -17.45
N ASP A 175 33.69 -16.22 -16.19
CA ASP A 175 32.29 -16.12 -15.79
C ASP A 175 32.06 -14.73 -15.19
N ILE A 176 30.88 -14.13 -15.39
CA ILE A 176 30.52 -12.84 -14.79
C ILE A 176 29.55 -13.10 -13.65
N GLN A 177 29.91 -12.69 -12.44
CA GLN A 177 29.07 -12.77 -11.26
C GLN A 177 28.54 -11.38 -10.90
N ILE A 178 27.22 -11.24 -10.88
CA ILE A 178 26.48 -10.08 -10.40
C ILE A 178 26.02 -10.38 -8.97
N LEU A 179 26.60 -9.71 -7.99
CA LEU A 179 26.34 -9.94 -6.58
C LEU A 179 25.03 -9.27 -6.14
N PHE A 180 24.40 -9.83 -5.10
CA PHE A 180 23.35 -9.11 -4.38
C PHE A 180 23.95 -7.87 -3.71
N PRO A 181 23.37 -6.67 -3.92
CA PRO A 181 23.73 -5.54 -3.10
C PRO A 181 23.34 -5.85 -1.66
N GLN A 182 24.24 -5.55 -0.74
CA GLN A 182 23.87 -5.54 0.67
C GLN A 182 22.82 -4.42 0.81
N MET A 183 21.67 -4.69 1.39
CA MET A 183 20.62 -3.68 1.65
C MET A 183 20.17 -3.84 3.10
N ASN A 184 20.01 -2.75 3.84
CA ASN A 184 19.59 -2.81 5.23
C ASN A 184 18.10 -2.44 5.43
N PHE A 185 17.22 -3.43 5.41
CA PHE A 185 15.78 -3.21 5.62
C PHE A 185 15.35 -3.19 7.10
N THR A 186 16.25 -2.80 8.02
CA THR A 186 15.89 -2.60 9.43
C THR A 186 14.82 -1.51 9.54
N GLU A 187 13.77 -1.77 10.34
CA GLU A 187 12.76 -0.76 10.67
C GLU A 187 13.42 0.36 11.49
N SER A 188 13.88 1.42 10.84
CA SER A 188 14.36 2.62 11.53
C SER A 188 13.46 3.84 11.33
N GLY A 189 12.20 3.65 10.93
CA GLY A 189 11.16 4.65 11.21
C GLY A 189 9.82 4.53 10.49
N SER A 190 8.91 5.38 10.94
CA SER A 190 7.52 5.50 10.50
C SER A 190 7.41 6.51 9.35
N PHE A 191 7.66 6.06 8.13
CA PHE A 191 7.68 6.94 6.95
C PHE A 191 6.53 6.62 5.98
N PRO A 192 5.80 7.64 5.50
CA PRO A 192 4.71 7.44 4.56
C PRO A 192 5.28 7.01 3.20
N ASN A 193 4.82 5.89 2.65
CA ASN A 193 5.20 5.55 1.28
C ASN A 193 4.28 6.26 0.27
N VAL A 194 4.65 7.46 -0.19
CA VAL A 194 3.87 8.19 -1.22
C VAL A 194 3.77 7.41 -2.53
N LEU A 195 4.76 6.56 -2.85
CA LEU A 195 4.81 5.81 -4.10
C LEU A 195 3.65 4.81 -4.24
N LYS A 196 3.05 4.33 -3.15
CA LYS A 196 1.92 3.40 -3.24
C LYS A 196 0.61 4.07 -3.63
N TYR A 197 0.49 5.39 -3.52
CA TYR A 197 -0.77 6.10 -3.70
C TYR A 197 -0.96 6.57 -5.14
N ALA A 198 -2.15 6.31 -5.69
CA ALA A 198 -2.63 7.03 -6.87
C ALA A 198 -3.22 8.39 -6.45
N LEU A 199 -3.83 8.45 -5.26
CA LEU A 199 -4.58 9.60 -4.79
C LEU A 199 -4.40 9.87 -3.31
N ILE A 200 -4.06 11.11 -2.95
CA ILE A 200 -4.03 11.63 -1.58
C ILE A 200 -4.79 12.96 -1.58
N ALA A 201 -6.00 12.96 -1.02
CA ALA A 201 -6.90 14.10 -1.03
C ALA A 201 -7.26 14.52 0.41
N GLN A 202 -6.64 15.60 0.90
CA GLN A 202 -6.76 15.99 2.30
C GLN A 202 -8.17 16.42 2.70
N LYS A 203 -8.98 16.96 1.78
CA LYS A 203 -10.41 17.25 2.01
C LYS A 203 -11.36 16.18 1.45
N GLY A 204 -10.83 14.99 1.18
CA GLY A 204 -11.57 13.86 0.66
C GLY A 204 -11.63 13.80 -0.87
N ALA A 205 -12.15 12.68 -1.37
CA ALA A 205 -12.31 12.40 -2.79
C ALA A 205 -13.79 12.17 -3.13
N SER A 206 -14.19 12.55 -4.34
CA SER A 206 -15.55 12.37 -4.84
C SER A 206 -15.51 11.87 -6.27
N LEU A 207 -16.22 10.78 -6.54
CA LEU A 207 -16.40 10.26 -7.88
C LEU A 207 -17.80 10.68 -8.35
N GLU A 208 -17.88 11.43 -9.43
CA GLU A 208 -19.14 12.01 -9.91
C GLU A 208 -19.51 11.43 -11.30
N LYS A 209 -20.82 11.28 -11.54
CA LYS A 209 -21.45 10.80 -12.81
C LYS A 209 -21.35 9.30 -13.09
N THR A 210 -22.36 8.75 -13.78
CA THR A 210 -22.43 7.34 -14.23
C THR A 210 -21.23 6.94 -15.08
N SER A 211 -20.18 6.43 -14.43
CA SER A 211 -18.91 6.06 -15.05
C SER A 211 -18.26 4.93 -14.25
N ASN A 212 -17.39 4.16 -14.90
CA ASN A 212 -16.56 3.20 -14.18
C ASN A 212 -15.19 3.84 -13.89
N VAL A 213 -14.78 3.78 -12.62
CA VAL A 213 -13.48 4.25 -12.15
C VAL A 213 -12.68 3.05 -11.67
N THR A 214 -11.50 2.85 -12.25
CA THR A 214 -10.55 1.83 -11.78
C THR A 214 -9.35 2.51 -11.16
N VAL A 215 -8.97 2.07 -9.96
CA VAL A 215 -7.79 2.57 -9.26
C VAL A 215 -6.80 1.44 -9.03
N ASP A 216 -5.66 1.52 -9.70
CA ASP A 216 -4.47 0.70 -9.44
C ASP A 216 -3.46 1.51 -8.63
N GLY A 217 -3.78 1.70 -7.35
CA GLY A 217 -2.99 2.42 -6.38
C GLY A 217 -3.76 2.69 -5.10
N SER A 218 -3.05 2.99 -4.02
CA SER A 218 -3.69 3.33 -2.75
C SER A 218 -4.39 4.68 -2.83
N ILE A 219 -5.44 4.83 -2.02
CA ILE A 219 -6.26 6.03 -1.91
C ILE A 219 -6.19 6.51 -0.46
N TYR A 220 -5.92 7.80 -0.26
CA TYR A 220 -6.18 8.49 0.99
C TYR A 220 -7.22 9.59 0.81
N GLY A 221 -8.23 9.59 1.67
CA GLY A 221 -9.25 10.62 1.77
C GLY A 221 -9.34 11.17 3.19
N GLY A 222 -9.06 12.46 3.36
CA GLY A 222 -9.04 13.14 4.67
C GLY A 222 -10.29 14.00 4.97
N GLY A 223 -11.36 13.84 4.20
CA GLY A 223 -12.56 14.68 4.31
C GLY A 223 -13.31 14.49 5.63
N ASP A 224 -13.77 15.60 6.23
CA ASP A 224 -14.43 15.59 7.55
C ASP A 224 -15.88 15.08 7.52
N ASP A 225 -16.52 14.99 6.35
CA ASP A 225 -17.82 14.32 6.16
C ASP A 225 -17.62 13.03 5.35
N ALA A 226 -17.77 13.07 4.03
CA ALA A 226 -17.32 11.98 3.17
C ALA A 226 -15.81 12.11 2.87
N SER A 227 -15.03 11.13 3.35
CA SER A 227 -13.61 11.00 2.99
C SER A 227 -13.46 10.42 1.58
N LEU A 228 -14.37 9.52 1.18
CA LEU A 228 -14.55 9.07 -0.20
C LEU A 228 -16.06 8.94 -0.48
N SER A 229 -16.56 9.73 -1.44
CA SER A 229 -17.93 9.58 -1.96
C SER A 229 -17.88 8.91 -3.34
N VAL A 230 -18.63 7.82 -3.49
CA VAL A 230 -18.89 7.16 -4.77
C VAL A 230 -20.29 7.59 -5.22
N GLY A 231 -20.33 8.51 -6.18
CA GLY A 231 -21.55 9.18 -6.59
C GLY A 231 -22.59 8.27 -7.24
N ASN A 232 -23.82 8.77 -7.36
CA ASN A 232 -24.96 8.03 -7.89
C ASN A 232 -24.65 7.30 -9.21
N GLY A 233 -24.83 5.97 -9.22
CA GLY A 233 -24.61 5.10 -10.37
C GLY A 233 -23.15 4.98 -10.84
N VAL A 234 -22.17 5.41 -10.05
CA VAL A 234 -20.73 5.22 -10.31
C VAL A 234 -20.30 3.82 -9.84
N ASN A 235 -19.43 3.16 -10.60
CA ASN A 235 -18.75 1.95 -10.14
C ASN A 235 -17.27 2.23 -9.89
N LEU A 236 -16.80 2.03 -8.66
CA LEU A 236 -15.39 2.11 -8.27
C LEU A 236 -14.82 0.70 -8.04
N LEU A 237 -13.76 0.38 -8.77
CA LEU A 237 -12.92 -0.79 -8.55
C LEU A 237 -11.55 -0.37 -8.00
N VAL A 238 -11.16 -0.92 -6.85
CA VAL A 238 -9.79 -0.80 -6.32
C VAL A 238 -9.08 -2.14 -6.52
N GLU A 239 -7.99 -2.11 -7.29
CA GLU A 239 -7.22 -3.29 -7.66
C GLU A 239 -6.52 -3.93 -6.46
N LYS A 240 -6.27 -5.24 -6.56
CA LYS A 240 -5.69 -6.07 -5.50
C LYS A 240 -4.37 -5.51 -4.94
N GLY A 241 -4.20 -5.60 -3.62
CA GLY A 241 -2.95 -5.21 -2.94
C GLY A 241 -2.76 -3.70 -2.74
N ASN A 242 -3.82 -2.91 -2.88
CA ASN A 242 -3.83 -1.48 -2.61
C ASN A 242 -4.56 -1.16 -1.30
N ASP A 243 -4.24 -0.02 -0.69
CA ASP A 243 -4.88 0.44 0.55
C ASP A 243 -5.87 1.57 0.27
N VAL A 244 -6.99 1.58 0.99
CA VAL A 244 -7.95 2.69 1.02
C VAL A 244 -8.02 3.19 2.45
N ILE A 245 -7.55 4.41 2.69
CA ILE A 245 -7.48 5.02 4.02
C ILE A 245 -8.38 6.23 4.05
N LEU A 246 -9.42 6.18 4.88
CA LEU A 246 -10.45 7.19 4.98
C LEU A 246 -10.52 7.69 6.42
N LYS A 247 -10.34 9.00 6.59
CA LYS A 247 -10.36 9.63 7.92
C LYS A 247 -11.73 9.53 8.58
N ASN A 248 -12.78 9.72 7.79
CA ASN A 248 -14.15 9.67 8.25
C ASN A 248 -14.92 8.57 7.52
N LYS A 249 -15.65 8.90 6.45
CA LYS A 249 -16.62 7.97 5.87
C LYS A 249 -16.33 7.54 4.43
N LEU A 250 -16.54 6.25 4.14
CA LEU A 250 -16.86 5.75 2.80
C LEU A 250 -18.36 5.89 2.56
N CYS A 251 -18.76 6.74 1.62
CA CYS A 251 -20.15 6.97 1.29
C CYS A 251 -20.46 6.44 -0.12
N LEU A 252 -21.33 5.44 -0.21
CA LEU A 252 -21.90 4.98 -1.47
C LEU A 252 -23.26 5.63 -1.67
N GLU A 253 -23.40 6.44 -2.70
CA GLU A 253 -24.68 7.05 -3.05
C GLU A 253 -25.63 6.03 -3.72
N GLN A 254 -26.84 6.48 -4.08
CA GLN A 254 -27.85 5.61 -4.66
C GLN A 254 -27.33 4.88 -5.91
N GLY A 255 -27.50 3.56 -5.96
CA GLY A 255 -27.14 2.77 -7.14
C GLY A 255 -25.65 2.68 -7.46
N SER A 256 -24.76 3.21 -6.60
CA SER A 256 -23.31 3.16 -6.83
C SER A 256 -22.71 1.81 -6.41
N GLU A 257 -21.52 1.50 -6.88
CA GLU A 257 -20.79 0.28 -6.53
C GLU A 257 -19.36 0.60 -6.05
N PHE A 258 -18.95 0.00 -4.94
CA PHE A 258 -17.55 -0.09 -4.52
C PHE A 258 -17.13 -1.54 -4.48
N SER A 259 -16.04 -1.86 -5.16
CA SER A 259 -15.44 -3.18 -5.20
C SER A 259 -13.96 -3.10 -4.82
N GLY A 260 -13.64 -3.53 -3.60
CA GLY A 260 -12.27 -3.78 -3.16
C GLY A 260 -11.90 -5.25 -3.41
N GLU A 261 -10.93 -5.49 -4.28
CA GLU A 261 -10.47 -6.84 -4.61
C GLU A 261 -9.71 -7.52 -3.45
N THR A 262 -9.33 -8.79 -3.64
CA THR A 262 -8.53 -9.52 -2.63
C THR A 262 -7.26 -8.76 -2.26
N LYS A 263 -6.82 -8.85 -0.99
CA LYS A 263 -5.66 -8.12 -0.44
C LYS A 263 -5.78 -6.59 -0.46
N VAL A 264 -6.94 -6.01 -0.80
CA VAL A 264 -7.19 -4.59 -0.54
C VAL A 264 -7.35 -4.40 0.97
N THR A 265 -6.70 -3.38 1.54
CA THR A 265 -6.91 -3.01 2.95
C THR A 265 -7.73 -1.73 3.03
N LEU A 266 -8.92 -1.77 3.64
CA LEU A 266 -9.75 -0.60 3.88
C LEU A 266 -9.67 -0.19 5.35
N TRP A 267 -9.34 1.06 5.63
CA TRP A 267 -9.48 1.71 6.93
C TRP A 267 -10.48 2.85 6.81
N SER A 268 -11.52 2.87 7.64
CA SER A 268 -12.52 3.93 7.66
C SER A 268 -13.06 4.15 9.08
N ASN A 269 -13.58 5.34 9.37
CA ASN A 269 -14.39 5.54 10.57
C ASN A 269 -15.76 4.90 10.34
N ASP A 270 -16.47 5.36 9.31
CA ASP A 270 -17.81 4.90 8.94
C ASP A 270 -17.84 4.34 7.51
N ILE A 271 -18.78 3.43 7.26
CA ILE A 271 -19.14 2.98 5.92
C ILE A 271 -20.66 3.09 5.76
N GLU A 272 -21.11 3.82 4.76
CA GLU A 272 -22.54 3.95 4.43
C GLU A 272 -22.82 3.45 3.03
N ALA A 273 -23.75 2.49 2.93
CA ALA A 273 -24.26 1.96 1.68
C ALA A 273 -25.70 2.44 1.48
N ALA A 274 -25.92 3.39 0.56
CA ALA A 274 -27.26 3.92 0.28
C ALA A 274 -28.14 2.93 -0.49
N ASN A 275 -29.39 3.32 -0.73
CA ASN A 275 -30.37 2.51 -1.44
C ASN A 275 -29.85 2.03 -2.81
N ALA A 276 -30.04 0.76 -3.11
CA ALA A 276 -29.59 0.09 -4.34
C ALA A 276 -28.07 0.14 -4.63
N SER A 277 -27.26 0.58 -3.67
CA SER A 277 -25.80 0.53 -3.79
C SER A 277 -25.27 -0.89 -3.60
N LYS A 278 -24.04 -1.13 -4.06
CA LYS A 278 -23.32 -2.39 -3.89
C LYS A 278 -21.96 -2.16 -3.24
N LEU A 279 -21.65 -2.93 -2.21
CA LEU A 279 -20.37 -2.88 -1.51
C LEU A 279 -19.75 -4.28 -1.48
N SER A 280 -18.62 -4.47 -2.14
CA SER A 280 -17.86 -5.72 -2.13
C SER A 280 -16.51 -5.52 -1.46
N LEU A 281 -16.30 -6.19 -0.33
CA LEU A 281 -15.08 -6.15 0.48
C LEU A 281 -14.43 -7.54 0.51
N LYS A 282 -13.51 -7.80 -0.44
CA LYS A 282 -12.84 -9.11 -0.56
C LYS A 282 -11.49 -9.20 0.17
N GLY A 283 -10.96 -8.06 0.62
CA GLY A 283 -9.70 -7.97 1.37
C GLY A 283 -9.92 -7.83 2.88
N THR A 284 -9.11 -7.01 3.53
CA THR A 284 -9.21 -6.75 4.97
C THR A 284 -9.84 -5.37 5.21
N THR A 285 -10.87 -5.30 6.04
CA THR A 285 -11.55 -4.04 6.37
C THR A 285 -11.48 -3.77 7.86
N TYR A 286 -11.12 -2.54 8.22
CA TYR A 286 -11.10 -1.99 9.57
C TYR A 286 -12.07 -0.81 9.64
N THR A 287 -13.06 -0.88 10.53
CA THR A 287 -14.08 0.15 10.72
C THR A 287 -14.12 0.56 12.18
N ALA A 288 -13.87 1.85 12.45
CA ALA A 288 -13.79 2.38 13.81
C ALA A 288 -15.17 2.66 14.42
N ASN A 289 -16.17 2.89 13.58
CA ASN A 289 -17.57 3.12 13.94
C ASN A 289 -18.45 2.17 13.11
N ASP A 290 -19.52 2.66 12.47
CA ASP A 290 -20.55 1.78 11.92
C ASP A 290 -20.37 1.46 10.43
N LEU A 291 -20.80 0.26 10.06
CA LEU A 291 -21.24 -0.06 8.69
C LEU A 291 -22.76 -0.01 8.64
N THR A 292 -23.31 0.99 7.96
CA THR A 292 -24.75 1.20 7.85
C THR A 292 -25.27 0.93 6.44
N LEU A 293 -26.24 0.03 6.35
CA LEU A 293 -26.96 -0.30 5.13
C LEU A 293 -28.31 0.43 5.12
N PHE A 294 -28.55 1.22 4.08
CA PHE A 294 -29.81 1.88 3.84
C PHE A 294 -30.55 1.28 2.66
N GLY A 295 -31.86 1.17 2.79
CA GLY A 295 -32.73 0.75 1.72
C GLY A 295 -32.40 -0.65 1.22
N SER A 296 -32.27 -0.81 -0.10
CA SER A 296 -31.92 -2.08 -0.73
C SER A 296 -30.43 -2.25 -1.04
N ALA A 297 -29.55 -1.73 -0.18
CA ALA A 297 -28.11 -1.92 -0.32
C ALA A 297 -27.74 -3.42 -0.34
N ASP A 298 -26.77 -3.78 -1.17
CA ASP A 298 -26.24 -5.14 -1.31
C ASP A 298 -24.76 -5.16 -0.90
N VAL A 299 -24.48 -5.75 0.27
CA VAL A 299 -23.15 -5.78 0.87
C VAL A 299 -22.61 -7.21 0.90
N GLN A 300 -21.41 -7.40 0.38
CA GLN A 300 -20.66 -8.66 0.43
C GLN A 300 -19.32 -8.45 1.14
N ILE A 301 -19.08 -9.23 2.19
CA ILE A 301 -17.80 -9.30 2.89
C ILE A 301 -17.23 -10.70 2.68
N GLY A 302 -16.19 -10.76 1.86
CA GLY A 302 -15.51 -12.00 1.47
C GLY A 302 -14.16 -12.25 2.16
N GLY A 303 -13.58 -11.24 2.81
CA GLY A 303 -12.31 -11.38 3.52
C GLY A 303 -12.45 -11.24 5.03
N GLU A 304 -11.57 -10.44 5.62
CA GLU A 304 -11.53 -10.18 7.06
C GLU A 304 -12.21 -8.85 7.36
N TYR A 305 -13.13 -8.84 8.33
CA TYR A 305 -13.80 -7.62 8.78
C TYR A 305 -13.55 -7.41 10.27
N TYR A 306 -13.00 -6.26 10.60
CA TYR A 306 -12.71 -5.80 11.95
C TYR A 306 -13.46 -4.49 12.21
N GLY A 307 -14.69 -4.60 12.69
CA GLY A 307 -15.32 -3.52 13.45
C GLY A 307 -14.60 -3.45 14.80
N PHE A 308 -13.63 -2.54 14.92
CA PHE A 308 -12.76 -2.46 16.09
C PHE A 308 -13.15 -1.35 17.07
N GLY A 309 -14.12 -0.51 16.69
CA GLY A 309 -14.71 0.50 17.58
C GLY A 309 -15.22 -0.12 18.86
N ASN A 310 -14.60 0.25 19.97
CA ASN A 310 -15.05 -0.05 21.31
C ASN A 310 -14.71 1.15 22.23
N PRO A 311 -15.69 1.79 22.90
CA PRO A 311 -15.44 3.02 23.66
C PRO A 311 -14.47 2.83 24.83
N LYS A 312 -14.54 1.69 25.53
CA LYS A 312 -13.62 1.37 26.63
C LYS A 312 -12.17 1.22 26.13
N ALA A 313 -11.97 0.57 24.99
CA ALA A 313 -10.65 0.45 24.37
C ALA A 313 -10.17 1.80 23.81
N ALA A 314 -11.06 2.59 23.20
CA ALA A 314 -10.74 3.90 22.65
C ALA A 314 -10.17 4.85 23.72
N LEU A 315 -10.69 4.82 24.95
CA LEU A 315 -10.18 5.61 26.08
C LEU A 315 -8.75 5.24 26.51
N LYS A 316 -8.29 4.02 26.20
CA LYS A 316 -6.95 3.52 26.55
C LYS A 316 -5.92 3.80 25.45
N ALA A 317 -6.34 4.14 24.23
CA ALA A 317 -5.44 4.32 23.10
C ALA A 317 -4.60 5.60 23.23
N ASP A 318 -3.31 5.53 22.89
CA ASP A 318 -2.38 6.66 23.01
C ASP A 318 -2.77 7.83 22.10
N SER A 319 -3.38 7.54 20.96
CA SER A 319 -3.97 8.49 20.02
C SER A 319 -5.12 9.31 20.60
N ASN A 320 -5.77 8.84 21.68
CA ASN A 320 -6.97 9.43 22.23
C ASN A 320 -6.77 10.07 23.62
N GLN A 321 -5.52 10.28 24.06
CA GLN A 321 -5.23 10.73 25.42
C GLN A 321 -5.48 12.23 25.70
N SER A 322 -5.85 13.02 24.67
CA SER A 322 -6.19 14.42 24.90
C SER A 322 -7.49 14.55 25.71
N ALA A 323 -7.54 15.52 26.63
CA ALA A 323 -8.71 15.72 27.49
C ALA A 323 -10.02 15.96 26.71
N LYS A 324 -9.93 16.62 25.55
CA LYS A 324 -11.06 16.83 24.66
C LYS A 324 -11.58 15.51 24.08
N ILE A 325 -10.69 14.71 23.46
CA ILE A 325 -11.09 13.43 22.83
C ILE A 325 -11.65 12.46 23.87
N ARG A 326 -11.03 12.37 25.05
CA ARG A 326 -11.54 11.50 26.12
C ARG A 326 -12.96 11.90 26.56
N LYS A 327 -13.21 13.21 26.69
CA LYS A 327 -14.54 13.73 26.98
C LYS A 327 -15.53 13.46 25.85
N ASP A 328 -15.11 13.61 24.60
CA ASP A 328 -15.95 13.32 23.44
C ASP A 328 -16.36 11.83 23.41
N ILE A 329 -15.45 10.90 23.75
CA ILE A 329 -15.75 9.46 23.88
C ILE A 329 -16.73 9.18 25.03
N GLU A 330 -16.55 9.83 26.18
CA GLU A 330 -17.42 9.66 27.36
C GLU A 330 -18.83 10.23 27.12
N ASP A 331 -18.92 11.37 26.44
CA ASP A 331 -20.20 12.03 26.14
C ASP A 331 -20.94 11.37 24.95
N ASN A 332 -20.21 10.83 23.95
CA ASN A 332 -20.76 10.21 22.74
C ASN A 332 -20.13 8.83 22.46
N PRO A 333 -20.34 7.83 23.32
CA PRO A 333 -19.70 6.52 23.16
C PRO A 333 -20.13 5.78 21.89
N SER A 334 -21.29 6.11 21.29
CA SER A 334 -21.69 5.49 20.03
C SER A 334 -20.71 5.76 18.89
N ASP A 335 -20.09 6.95 18.86
CA ASP A 335 -19.21 7.38 17.76
C ASP A 335 -17.86 6.62 17.76
N TYR A 336 -17.63 5.83 18.80
CA TYR A 336 -16.45 5.00 19.02
C TYR A 336 -16.84 3.52 19.21
N SER A 337 -18.05 3.13 18.77
CA SER A 337 -18.58 1.78 18.92
C SER A 337 -18.97 1.22 17.57
N SER A 338 -18.26 0.20 17.12
CA SER A 338 -18.50 -0.36 15.80
C SER A 338 -19.60 -1.42 15.78
N ALA A 339 -20.61 -1.21 14.93
CA ALA A 339 -21.64 -2.19 14.62
C ALA A 339 -21.93 -2.28 13.11
N ILE A 340 -22.65 -3.32 12.72
CA ILE A 340 -23.26 -3.43 11.39
C ILE A 340 -24.77 -3.22 11.54
N ILE A 341 -25.31 -2.19 10.87
CA ILE A 341 -26.68 -1.75 11.07
C ILE A 341 -27.45 -1.76 9.75
N VAL A 342 -28.57 -2.47 9.71
CA VAL A 342 -29.55 -2.34 8.62
C VAL A 342 -30.63 -1.34 9.04
N ASN A 343 -30.55 -0.10 8.52
CA ASN A 343 -31.26 1.06 9.07
C ASN A 343 -32.51 1.51 8.25
N ALA A 344 -32.72 1.02 7.03
CA ALA A 344 -33.86 1.48 6.23
C ALA A 344 -34.47 0.42 5.32
N ILE A 345 -35.77 0.59 5.04
CA ILE A 345 -36.52 -0.15 4.02
C ILE A 345 -36.27 0.52 2.67
N GLY A 346 -35.96 -0.25 1.62
CA GLY A 346 -35.74 0.31 0.30
C GLY A 346 -37.02 0.82 -0.36
N SER A 347 -36.88 1.79 -1.25
CA SER A 347 -37.99 2.25 -2.08
C SER A 347 -38.53 1.07 -2.91
N SER A 348 -39.84 0.87 -2.91
CA SER A 348 -40.46 -0.22 -3.67
C SER A 348 -40.20 -0.05 -5.17
N VAL A 349 -39.76 -1.12 -5.81
CA VAL A 349 -39.78 -1.25 -7.27
C VAL A 349 -40.86 -2.27 -7.60
N ASN A 350 -41.88 -1.87 -8.36
CA ASN A 350 -42.99 -2.74 -8.80
C ASN A 350 -43.79 -3.43 -7.67
N GLY A 351 -44.05 -2.73 -6.55
CA GLY A 351 -44.95 -3.23 -5.50
C GLY A 351 -44.34 -4.27 -4.55
N SER A 352 -43.07 -4.63 -4.72
CA SER A 352 -42.27 -5.32 -3.70
C SER A 352 -41.30 -4.32 -3.07
N SER A 353 -41.22 -4.25 -1.74
CA SER A 353 -40.21 -3.45 -1.06
C SER A 353 -38.83 -4.05 -1.36
N ALA A 354 -37.91 -3.24 -1.90
CA ALA A 354 -36.54 -3.69 -2.10
C ALA A 354 -35.85 -3.77 -0.72
N LYS A 355 -35.30 -4.93 -0.38
CA LYS A 355 -34.76 -5.21 0.97
C LYS A 355 -33.23 -5.24 0.93
N ALA A 356 -32.57 -4.97 2.05
CA ALA A 356 -31.12 -5.02 2.16
C ALA A 356 -30.61 -6.47 2.09
N ARG A 357 -29.36 -6.64 1.63
CA ARG A 357 -28.62 -7.90 1.60
C ARG A 357 -27.24 -7.73 2.23
N LEU A 358 -26.86 -8.69 3.07
CA LEU A 358 -25.58 -8.73 3.78
C LEU A 358 -24.99 -10.14 3.74
N ASN A 359 -24.11 -10.39 2.77
CA ASN A 359 -23.46 -11.68 2.60
C ASN A 359 -22.06 -11.71 3.23
N LEU A 360 -21.96 -12.35 4.39
CA LEU A 360 -20.71 -12.67 5.10
C LEU A 360 -20.31 -14.15 4.91
N GLY A 361 -20.92 -14.85 3.94
CA GLY A 361 -20.76 -16.29 3.71
C GLY A 361 -19.37 -16.71 3.25
N GLN A 362 -18.56 -15.77 2.76
CA GLN A 362 -17.18 -15.99 2.34
C GLN A 362 -16.16 -15.43 3.35
N SER A 363 -16.60 -14.68 4.36
CA SER A 363 -15.70 -14.08 5.34
C SER A 363 -14.88 -15.14 6.09
N THR A 364 -13.60 -14.84 6.33
CA THR A 364 -12.68 -15.68 7.11
C THR A 364 -12.62 -15.27 8.58
N THR A 365 -12.79 -13.98 8.85
CA THR A 365 -12.77 -13.38 10.19
C THR A 365 -13.85 -12.29 10.29
N LEU A 366 -14.64 -12.34 11.35
CA LEU A 366 -15.60 -11.31 11.72
C LEU A 366 -15.35 -10.90 13.18
N MET A 367 -14.79 -9.71 13.36
CA MET A 367 -14.66 -9.07 14.67
C MET A 367 -15.60 -7.86 14.71
N LEU A 368 -16.46 -7.80 15.72
CA LEU A 368 -17.32 -6.66 16.01
C LEU A 368 -17.20 -6.34 17.49
N ALA A 369 -16.35 -5.37 17.81
CA ALA A 369 -15.97 -5.03 19.17
C ALA A 369 -16.93 -4.05 19.86
N GLY A 370 -17.84 -3.44 19.10
CA GLY A 370 -18.85 -2.52 19.61
C GLY A 370 -20.25 -3.10 19.62
N ASN A 371 -21.19 -2.31 20.12
CA ASN A 371 -22.62 -2.56 20.06
C ASN A 371 -23.30 -1.45 19.27
N ALA A 372 -24.44 -1.76 18.67
CA ALA A 372 -25.30 -0.73 18.08
C ALA A 372 -25.93 0.13 19.19
N TYR A 373 -26.24 1.38 18.87
CA TYR A 373 -26.92 2.31 19.78
C TYR A 373 -28.27 2.77 19.24
N ILE A 374 -29.19 3.08 20.15
CA ILE A 374 -30.46 3.72 19.84
C ILE A 374 -30.33 5.21 20.14
N GLY A 375 -30.65 6.04 19.14
CA GLY A 375 -30.77 7.49 19.33
C GLY A 375 -29.45 8.17 19.70
N ASN A 376 -29.45 8.89 20.82
CA ASN A 376 -28.38 9.81 21.25
C ASN A 376 -27.26 9.13 22.07
N SER A 377 -26.83 7.94 21.68
CA SER A 377 -25.67 7.26 22.29
C SER A 377 -25.84 6.80 23.75
N THR A 378 -27.05 6.90 24.31
CA THR A 378 -27.32 6.57 25.73
C THR A 378 -27.79 5.13 25.95
N VAL A 379 -28.40 4.53 24.92
CA VAL A 379 -28.97 3.18 24.95
C VAL A 379 -28.19 2.33 23.98
N PHE A 380 -27.20 1.58 24.48
CA PHE A 380 -26.58 0.53 23.68
C PHE A 380 -27.48 -0.71 23.64
N MET A 381 -27.53 -1.31 22.47
CA MET A 381 -28.21 -2.56 22.19
C MET A 381 -27.31 -3.74 22.56
N GLY A 382 -27.89 -4.92 22.67
CA GLY A 382 -27.17 -6.18 22.93
C GLY A 382 -26.66 -6.82 21.65
N GLU A 383 -26.65 -6.09 20.54
CA GLU A 383 -26.28 -6.60 19.23
C GLU A 383 -25.12 -5.79 18.66
N SER A 384 -24.20 -6.49 17.98
CA SER A 384 -23.15 -5.89 17.17
C SER A 384 -23.48 -5.93 15.68
N LEU A 385 -24.43 -6.79 15.27
CA LEU A 385 -25.06 -6.78 13.95
C LEU A 385 -26.57 -6.77 14.17
N THR A 386 -27.20 -5.64 13.83
CA THR A 386 -28.62 -5.43 14.12
C THR A 386 -29.40 -4.93 12.91
N VAL A 387 -30.71 -5.05 13.02
CA VAL A 387 -31.68 -4.44 12.11
C VAL A 387 -32.53 -3.48 12.93
N LYS A 388 -32.86 -2.32 12.36
CA LYS A 388 -33.62 -1.26 13.06
C LYS A 388 -34.87 -1.74 13.79
N SER A 389 -35.56 -2.75 13.26
CA SER A 389 -36.72 -3.36 13.91
C SER A 389 -36.45 -3.91 15.32
N ASN A 390 -35.21 -4.28 15.62
CA ASN A 390 -34.82 -4.87 16.90
C ASN A 390 -34.89 -3.88 18.07
N GLN A 391 -34.91 -2.58 17.80
CA GLN A 391 -35.08 -1.55 18.82
C GLN A 391 -36.36 -1.78 19.65
N ILE A 392 -37.36 -2.45 19.09
CA ILE A 392 -38.61 -2.84 19.78
C ILE A 392 -38.33 -3.73 21.00
N ALA A 393 -37.27 -4.56 20.98
CA ALA A 393 -36.90 -5.40 22.13
C ALA A 393 -36.54 -4.54 23.36
N TYR A 394 -36.01 -3.34 23.13
CA TYR A 394 -35.48 -2.48 24.18
C TYR A 394 -36.51 -1.52 24.75
N LEU A 395 -37.73 -1.50 24.21
CA LEU A 395 -38.82 -0.70 24.76
C LEU A 395 -39.22 -1.24 26.13
N VAL A 396 -39.44 -0.33 27.07
CA VAL A 396 -40.06 -0.64 28.36
C VAL A 396 -41.40 -1.35 28.11
N PRO A 397 -41.65 -2.51 28.74
CA PRO A 397 -42.93 -3.21 28.63
C PRO A 397 -44.10 -2.38 29.18
N GLU A 398 -45.26 -2.45 28.55
CA GLU A 398 -46.50 -1.74 28.97
C GLU A 398 -46.91 -2.07 30.41
N SER A 399 -46.63 -3.29 30.87
CA SER A 399 -46.85 -3.72 32.26
C SER A 399 -46.05 -2.91 33.30
N CYS A 400 -44.93 -2.31 32.89
CA CYS A 400 -44.09 -1.46 33.74
C CYS A 400 -44.54 0.01 33.75
N MET A 401 -45.46 0.40 32.87
CA MET A 401 -45.95 1.78 32.70
C MET A 401 -47.44 1.88 33.05
N ASP A 402 -47.89 1.11 34.04
CA ASP A 402 -49.30 1.07 34.49
C ASP A 402 -50.31 0.83 33.36
N GLY A 403 -49.92 0.04 32.35
CA GLY A 403 -50.75 -0.29 31.19
C GLY A 403 -50.78 0.78 30.10
N MET A 404 -50.00 1.85 30.23
CA MET A 404 -49.80 2.82 29.14
C MET A 404 -48.94 2.22 28.02
N ALA A 405 -49.24 2.61 26.79
CA ALA A 405 -48.53 2.16 25.60
C ALA A 405 -47.11 2.76 25.50
N ASN A 406 -46.23 2.07 24.77
CA ASN A 406 -44.90 2.58 24.40
C ASN A 406 -44.69 2.41 22.88
N PRO A 407 -44.66 3.52 22.12
CA PRO A 407 -44.58 4.91 22.58
C PRO A 407 -45.86 5.45 23.23
N MET A 408 -45.71 6.36 24.18
CA MET A 408 -46.79 7.17 24.71
C MET A 408 -47.11 8.31 23.73
N THR A 409 -48.40 8.61 23.57
CA THR A 409 -48.82 9.87 22.96
C THR A 409 -48.55 11.04 23.92
N GLU A 410 -48.52 12.25 23.40
CA GLU A 410 -48.41 13.46 24.22
C GLU A 410 -49.45 13.53 25.35
N GLN A 411 -50.71 13.14 25.08
CA GLN A 411 -51.77 13.10 26.10
C GLN A 411 -51.50 12.04 27.19
N MET A 412 -51.05 10.85 26.79
CA MET A 412 -50.66 9.80 27.74
C MET A 412 -49.48 10.24 28.61
N HIS A 413 -48.49 10.91 28.00
CA HIS A 413 -47.32 11.40 28.72
C HIS A 413 -47.70 12.48 29.76
N ILE A 414 -48.54 13.46 29.39
CA ILE A 414 -49.06 14.47 30.33
C ILE A 414 -49.81 13.79 31.48
N GLN A 415 -50.63 12.78 31.19
CA GLN A 415 -51.35 12.03 32.20
C GLN A 415 -50.41 11.24 33.12
N ALA A 416 -49.37 10.61 32.58
CA ALA A 416 -48.37 9.87 33.34
C ALA A 416 -47.62 10.78 34.33
N LEU A 417 -47.22 11.97 33.88
CA LEU A 417 -46.56 12.98 34.72
C LEU A 417 -47.49 13.45 35.85
N ALA A 418 -48.75 13.76 35.52
CA ALA A 418 -49.74 14.20 36.51
C ALA A 418 -50.03 13.12 37.57
N ASN A 419 -50.10 11.85 37.16
CA ASN A 419 -50.36 10.72 38.06
C ASN A 419 -49.19 10.40 38.99
N THR A 420 -47.95 10.71 38.59
CA THR A 420 -46.75 10.41 39.39
C THR A 420 -46.53 11.42 40.52
N GLY A 421 -47.06 12.64 40.36
CA GLY A 421 -46.86 13.75 41.31
C GLY A 421 -45.48 14.39 41.21
N GLY A 422 -45.25 15.46 41.98
CA GLY A 422 -44.01 16.25 41.98
C GLY A 422 -44.27 17.74 41.78
N ASP A 423 -43.45 18.57 42.44
CA ASP A 423 -43.70 20.01 42.55
C ASP A 423 -43.35 20.81 41.28
N THR A 424 -42.57 20.21 40.36
CA THR A 424 -42.17 20.82 39.09
C THR A 424 -42.23 19.80 37.96
N PRO A 425 -42.39 20.22 36.69
CA PRO A 425 -42.36 19.30 35.54
C PRO A 425 -41.09 18.44 35.47
N THR A 426 -39.93 19.01 35.81
CA THR A 426 -38.66 18.27 35.86
C THR A 426 -38.68 17.18 36.92
N ASN A 427 -39.20 17.49 38.12
CA ASN A 427 -39.31 16.50 39.19
C ASN A 427 -40.31 15.39 38.83
N GLN A 428 -41.42 15.73 38.18
CA GLN A 428 -42.40 14.75 37.68
C GLN A 428 -41.77 13.77 36.70
N ALA A 429 -40.98 14.25 35.73
CA ALA A 429 -40.30 13.39 34.76
C ALA A 429 -39.27 12.45 35.41
N VAL A 430 -38.49 12.96 36.38
CA VAL A 430 -37.53 12.13 37.14
C VAL A 430 -38.25 11.06 37.96
N LEU A 431 -39.33 11.42 38.64
CA LEU A 431 -40.13 10.47 39.43
C LEU A 431 -40.79 9.42 38.54
N LEU A 432 -41.31 9.82 37.37
CA LEU A 432 -41.93 8.88 36.41
C LEU A 432 -40.92 7.86 35.93
N LYS A 433 -39.71 8.31 35.52
CA LYS A 433 -38.61 7.41 35.14
C LYS A 433 -38.22 6.47 36.27
N SER A 434 -38.13 6.97 37.51
CA SER A 434 -37.81 6.17 38.70
C SER A 434 -38.88 5.10 38.99
N HIS A 435 -40.16 5.49 38.92
CA HIS A 435 -41.28 4.58 39.09
C HIS A 435 -41.27 3.46 38.04
N ILE A 436 -41.10 3.81 36.76
CA ILE A 436 -40.99 2.83 35.67
C ILE A 436 -39.78 1.91 35.88
N LEU A 437 -38.61 2.48 36.19
CA LEU A 437 -37.37 1.73 36.40
C LEU A 437 -37.52 0.65 37.48
N SER A 438 -38.14 0.99 38.62
CA SER A 438 -38.33 0.04 39.72
C SER A 438 -39.11 -1.21 39.30
N ARG A 439 -40.10 -1.06 38.42
CA ARG A 439 -40.91 -2.16 37.89
C ARG A 439 -40.18 -2.94 36.81
N VAL A 440 -39.43 -2.25 35.95
CA VAL A 440 -38.58 -2.90 34.96
C VAL A 440 -37.52 -3.77 35.63
N GLN A 441 -36.85 -3.28 36.67
CA GLN A 441 -35.82 -4.05 37.40
C GLN A 441 -36.39 -5.30 38.09
N ALA A 442 -37.65 -5.27 38.50
CA ALA A 442 -38.33 -6.45 39.06
C ALA A 442 -38.62 -7.54 38.00
N LEU A 443 -38.80 -7.16 36.73
CA LEU A 443 -39.14 -8.08 35.63
C LEU A 443 -37.94 -8.44 34.74
N THR A 444 -36.95 -7.56 34.64
CA THR A 444 -35.80 -7.69 33.74
C THR A 444 -34.52 -7.34 34.51
N PRO A 445 -33.90 -8.34 35.16
CA PRO A 445 -32.61 -8.17 35.82
C PRO A 445 -31.54 -7.66 34.84
N GLY A 446 -30.60 -6.84 35.33
CA GLY A 446 -29.52 -6.25 34.53
C GLY A 446 -29.84 -4.89 33.89
N VAL A 447 -31.07 -4.39 34.05
CA VAL A 447 -31.44 -2.99 33.68
C VAL A 447 -30.96 -2.02 34.76
N SER A 448 -30.14 -1.05 34.37
CA SER A 448 -29.55 -0.03 35.25
C SER A 448 -30.29 1.32 35.19
N GLY A 449 -31.04 1.58 34.11
CA GLY A 449 -31.74 2.85 33.92
C GLY A 449 -32.80 2.79 32.81
N ILE A 450 -33.55 3.87 32.66
CA ILE A 450 -34.50 4.07 31.56
C ILE A 450 -34.17 5.39 30.85
N GLU A 451 -34.14 5.35 29.52
CA GLU A 451 -33.99 6.54 28.70
C GLU A 451 -35.31 6.92 28.05
N GLU A 452 -35.60 8.22 28.01
CA GLU A 452 -36.75 8.73 27.26
C GLU A 452 -36.25 9.36 25.96
N MET A 453 -36.87 9.02 24.85
CA MET A 453 -36.59 9.59 23.55
C MET A 453 -37.87 10.10 22.91
N THR A 454 -37.81 11.26 22.27
CA THR A 454 -38.96 11.85 21.59
C THR A 454 -38.77 11.78 20.08
N GLN A 455 -39.79 11.31 19.36
CA GLN A 455 -39.85 11.36 17.90
C GLN A 455 -41.21 11.89 17.45
N GLY A 456 -41.25 13.13 16.96
CA GLY A 456 -42.53 13.82 16.75
C GLY A 456 -43.26 14.03 18.07
N ASN A 457 -44.55 13.65 18.14
CA ASN A 457 -45.38 13.77 19.35
C ASN A 457 -45.47 12.43 20.13
N LEU A 458 -44.48 11.56 19.96
CA LEU A 458 -44.39 10.25 20.58
C LEU A 458 -43.20 10.17 21.53
N TYR A 459 -43.45 9.67 22.74
CA TYR A 459 -42.48 9.50 23.81
C TYR A 459 -42.17 8.02 23.99
N TYR A 460 -40.93 7.65 23.71
CA TYR A 460 -40.44 6.28 23.82
C TYR A 460 -39.63 6.14 25.11
N TYR A 461 -39.89 5.07 25.86
CA TYR A 461 -39.06 4.70 27.00
C TYR A 461 -38.27 3.44 26.67
N TYR A 462 -36.95 3.53 26.72
CA TYR A 462 -36.02 2.43 26.44
C TYR A 462 -35.31 1.97 27.72
N MET A 463 -35.12 0.67 27.82
CA MET A 463 -34.31 0.06 28.89
C MET A 463 -32.83 0.29 28.63
N ARG A 464 -32.09 0.73 29.64
CA ARG A 464 -30.63 0.81 29.64
C ARG A 464 -30.06 -0.28 30.51
N PHE A 465 -29.21 -1.12 29.94
CA PHE A 465 -28.58 -2.23 30.63
C PHE A 465 -27.29 -1.78 31.34
N GLU A 466 -26.90 -2.52 32.37
CA GLU A 466 -25.66 -2.27 33.12
C GLU A 466 -24.38 -2.60 32.33
N SER A 467 -24.48 -3.49 31.33
CA SER A 467 -23.36 -3.92 30.49
C SER A 467 -23.80 -4.46 29.13
N ALA A 468 -22.88 -4.49 28.17
CA ALA A 468 -23.07 -5.11 26.86
C ALA A 468 -23.48 -6.59 27.00
N LYS A 469 -22.85 -7.32 27.93
CA LYS A 469 -23.22 -8.70 28.25
C LYS A 469 -24.68 -8.83 28.71
N ALA A 470 -25.12 -7.99 29.65
CA ALA A 470 -26.50 -8.02 30.14
C ALA A 470 -27.52 -7.71 29.04
N ALA A 471 -27.24 -6.72 28.18
CA ALA A 471 -28.08 -6.43 27.02
C ALA A 471 -28.12 -7.59 26.01
N SER A 472 -26.99 -8.27 25.82
CA SER A 472 -26.86 -9.41 24.90
C SER A 472 -27.63 -10.63 25.42
N ASP A 473 -27.51 -10.95 26.70
CA ASP A 473 -28.27 -12.04 27.34
C ASP A 473 -29.77 -11.78 27.29
N TYR A 474 -30.17 -10.53 27.57
CA TYR A 474 -31.56 -10.10 27.45
C TYR A 474 -32.09 -10.31 26.03
N PHE A 475 -31.39 -9.81 25.02
CA PHE A 475 -31.85 -9.93 23.64
C PHE A 475 -31.93 -11.38 23.18
N THR A 476 -30.96 -12.21 23.54
CA THR A 476 -30.99 -13.65 23.24
C THR A 476 -32.23 -14.31 23.84
N SER A 477 -32.54 -14.02 25.11
CA SER A 477 -33.74 -14.51 25.78
C SER A 477 -35.02 -13.99 25.12
N TYR A 478 -35.10 -12.68 24.88
CA TYR A 478 -36.25 -12.04 24.23
C TYR A 478 -36.53 -12.63 22.86
N TYR A 479 -35.49 -12.79 22.03
CA TYR A 479 -35.59 -13.31 20.67
C TYR A 479 -35.99 -14.80 20.62
N GLY A 480 -35.63 -15.56 21.66
CA GLY A 480 -36.07 -16.95 21.85
C GLY A 480 -37.52 -17.10 22.35
N SER A 481 -38.11 -16.03 22.89
CA SER A 481 -39.45 -16.05 23.48
C SER A 481 -40.58 -15.87 22.44
N ALA A 482 -41.83 -16.08 22.86
CA ALA A 482 -43.01 -15.77 22.05
C ALA A 482 -43.13 -14.28 21.68
N ALA A 483 -42.53 -13.37 22.46
CA ALA A 483 -42.53 -11.94 22.18
C ALA A 483 -41.76 -11.59 20.89
N SER A 484 -40.83 -12.44 20.47
CA SER A 484 -40.03 -12.27 19.24
C SER A 484 -40.86 -12.28 17.96
N ALA A 485 -42.12 -12.75 17.98
CA ALA A 485 -42.99 -12.76 16.81
C ALA A 485 -43.15 -11.36 16.19
N LYS A 486 -43.23 -10.32 17.03
CA LYS A 486 -43.32 -8.93 16.56
C LYS A 486 -42.05 -8.53 15.79
N ILE A 487 -40.86 -8.77 16.36
CA ILE A 487 -39.58 -8.46 15.72
C ILE A 487 -39.43 -9.25 14.41
N LYS A 488 -39.73 -10.55 14.42
CA LYS A 488 -39.64 -11.41 13.23
C LYS A 488 -40.53 -10.92 12.09
N ASN A 489 -41.72 -10.42 12.39
CA ASN A 489 -42.62 -9.84 11.38
C ASN A 489 -42.07 -8.52 10.81
N TYR A 490 -41.52 -7.63 11.65
CA TYR A 490 -40.93 -6.38 11.18
C TYR A 490 -39.64 -6.58 10.41
N LEU A 491 -38.85 -7.59 10.79
CA LEU A 491 -37.58 -7.92 10.16
C LEU A 491 -37.72 -8.21 8.67
N ASP A 492 -38.81 -8.87 8.26
CA ASP A 492 -39.11 -9.12 6.84
C ASP A 492 -39.27 -7.83 6.02
N LEU A 493 -39.52 -6.67 6.64
CA LEU A 493 -39.59 -5.40 5.92
C LEU A 493 -38.21 -4.85 5.53
N TYR A 494 -37.14 -5.25 6.24
CA TYR A 494 -35.81 -4.66 6.12
C TYR A 494 -34.83 -5.53 5.35
N VAL A 495 -34.90 -6.85 5.51
CA VAL A 495 -33.92 -7.81 4.96
C VAL A 495 -34.57 -8.87 4.09
N ASP A 496 -33.93 -9.21 2.97
CA ASP A 496 -34.39 -10.28 2.07
C ASP A 496 -34.35 -11.66 2.78
N GLN A 497 -35.21 -12.59 2.34
CA GLN A 497 -35.10 -13.96 2.80
C GLN A 497 -33.76 -14.52 2.30
N LYS A 498 -32.91 -15.04 3.21
CA LYS A 498 -31.50 -15.41 2.94
C LYS A 498 -30.53 -14.23 2.81
N ALA A 499 -30.90 -13.03 3.25
CA ALA A 499 -30.07 -11.84 3.14
C ALA A 499 -28.85 -11.81 4.06
N VAL A 500 -28.92 -12.37 5.27
CA VAL A 500 -27.82 -12.30 6.26
C VAL A 500 -27.14 -13.66 6.38
N GLN A 501 -26.21 -13.94 5.48
CA GLN A 501 -25.49 -15.22 5.47
C GLN A 501 -24.16 -15.06 6.18
N ILE A 502 -23.74 -16.04 6.98
CA ILE A 502 -22.42 -16.04 7.59
C ILE A 502 -21.67 -17.33 7.30
N ASN A 503 -20.34 -17.24 7.21
CA ASN A 503 -19.48 -18.40 7.32
C ASN A 503 -19.41 -18.84 8.79
N ARG A 504 -20.11 -19.93 9.16
CA ARG A 504 -20.09 -20.42 10.54
C ARG A 504 -18.70 -20.90 11.00
N ASN A 505 -17.80 -21.22 10.08
CA ASN A 505 -16.42 -21.62 10.36
C ASN A 505 -15.45 -20.43 10.46
N ALA A 506 -15.90 -19.21 10.18
CA ALA A 506 -15.08 -18.02 10.36
C ALA A 506 -14.70 -17.83 11.83
N LYS A 507 -13.52 -17.25 12.07
CA LYS A 507 -13.17 -16.74 13.40
C LYS A 507 -14.14 -15.61 13.75
N LYS A 508 -14.72 -15.64 14.95
CA LYS A 508 -15.70 -14.65 15.41
C LYS A 508 -15.28 -14.13 16.77
N ASP A 509 -15.20 -12.81 16.88
CA ASP A 509 -14.98 -12.06 18.13
C ASP A 509 -16.08 -10.99 18.21
N LEU A 510 -17.12 -11.21 19.02
CA LEU A 510 -18.36 -10.43 19.02
C LEU A 510 -18.65 -9.88 20.43
N ASN A 511 -18.81 -8.56 20.55
CA ASN A 511 -19.21 -7.89 21.80
C ASN A 511 -20.72 -8.00 22.07
N GLY A 512 -21.50 -8.35 21.05
CA GLY A 512 -22.94 -8.48 21.12
C GLY A 512 -23.44 -9.53 20.14
N ASN A 513 -24.73 -9.81 20.24
CA ASN A 513 -25.39 -10.77 19.38
C ASN A 513 -25.38 -10.33 17.91
N ILE A 514 -25.49 -11.30 17.02
CA ILE A 514 -25.68 -11.07 15.60
C ILE A 514 -26.90 -11.86 15.11
N LEU A 515 -27.72 -11.24 14.25
CA LEU A 515 -28.79 -11.95 13.55
C LEU A 515 -28.25 -12.60 12.28
N VAL A 516 -28.62 -13.86 12.04
CA VAL A 516 -28.19 -14.62 10.87
C VAL A 516 -29.34 -15.42 10.28
N TYR A 517 -29.34 -15.59 8.97
CA TYR A 517 -30.27 -16.48 8.27
C TYR A 517 -29.66 -17.89 8.13
N ASP A 518 -30.38 -18.91 8.56
CA ASP A 518 -30.04 -20.31 8.35
C ASP A 518 -31.24 -21.15 7.87
N ALA A 519 -31.09 -22.49 7.87
CA ALA A 519 -32.14 -23.41 7.41
C ALA A 519 -33.47 -23.30 8.19
N MET A 520 -33.45 -22.72 9.39
CA MET A 520 -34.61 -22.49 10.26
C MET A 520 -35.16 -21.06 10.14
N GLY A 521 -34.62 -20.24 9.23
CA GLY A 521 -34.96 -18.82 9.09
C GLY A 521 -33.95 -17.93 9.83
N ILE A 522 -34.40 -16.76 10.31
CA ILE A 522 -33.49 -15.83 11.01
C ILE A 522 -33.35 -16.23 12.48
N THR A 523 -32.13 -16.59 12.87
CA THR A 523 -31.72 -16.97 14.23
C THR A 523 -30.76 -15.93 14.81
N SER A 524 -30.61 -15.92 16.13
CA SER A 524 -29.59 -15.13 16.82
C SER A 524 -28.38 -16.02 17.12
N ILE A 525 -27.18 -15.50 16.88
CA ILE A 525 -25.94 -16.05 17.44
C ILE A 525 -25.52 -15.11 18.56
N GLY A 526 -25.21 -15.70 19.72
CA GLY A 526 -24.77 -14.97 20.90
C GLY A 526 -23.46 -14.21 20.73
N ASP A 527 -23.18 -13.33 21.69
CA ASP A 527 -21.86 -12.74 21.88
C ASP A 527 -20.77 -13.81 22.12
N THR A 528 -19.50 -13.41 22.03
CA THR A 528 -18.35 -14.29 22.34
C THR A 528 -17.62 -13.84 23.61
N ILE A 529 -18.27 -13.08 24.50
CA ILE A 529 -17.67 -12.58 25.73
C ILE A 529 -17.62 -13.73 26.73
N THR A 530 -16.43 -14.32 26.90
CA THR A 530 -16.23 -15.44 27.83
C THR A 530 -15.88 -15.01 29.26
N GLU A 531 -15.24 -13.84 29.41
CA GLU A 531 -14.84 -13.24 30.68
C GLU A 531 -15.15 -11.74 30.65
N GLY A 532 -15.79 -11.22 31.71
CA GLY A 532 -16.12 -9.80 31.83
C GLY A 532 -17.45 -9.40 31.22
N SER A 533 -17.64 -8.09 31.11
CA SER A 533 -18.89 -7.43 30.71
C SER A 533 -18.87 -6.90 29.27
N ASP A 534 -17.68 -6.88 28.67
CA ASP A 534 -17.34 -6.33 27.36
C ASP A 534 -16.13 -7.09 26.79
N LEU A 535 -16.05 -7.19 25.47
CA LEU A 535 -15.00 -7.87 24.72
C LEU A 535 -13.61 -7.27 25.03
N SER A 536 -13.54 -5.96 25.29
CA SER A 536 -12.32 -5.24 25.67
C SER A 536 -11.90 -5.44 27.14
N ASP A 537 -12.67 -6.17 27.95
CA ASP A 537 -12.28 -6.47 29.33
C ASP A 537 -11.16 -7.55 29.37
N SER A 538 -11.04 -8.38 28.33
CA SER A 538 -9.87 -9.26 28.14
C SER A 538 -8.63 -8.46 27.76
N LYS A 539 -7.50 -8.69 28.45
CA LYS A 539 -6.24 -7.98 28.16
C LYS A 539 -5.80 -8.12 26.71
N GLN A 540 -5.81 -9.34 26.17
CA GLN A 540 -5.38 -9.59 24.78
C GLN A 540 -6.23 -8.80 23.79
N MET A 541 -7.55 -8.80 23.99
CA MET A 541 -8.45 -8.06 23.12
C MET A 541 -8.29 -6.55 23.31
N SER A 542 -8.20 -6.07 24.55
CA SER A 542 -7.95 -4.65 24.84
C SER A 542 -6.70 -4.15 24.13
N ASP A 543 -5.58 -4.88 24.22
CA ASP A 543 -4.31 -4.51 23.59
C ASP A 543 -4.45 -4.46 22.06
N GLN A 544 -5.18 -5.42 21.47
CA GLN A 544 -5.43 -5.47 20.04
C GLN A 544 -6.32 -4.30 19.55
N LEU A 545 -7.42 -4.00 20.24
CA LEU A 545 -8.33 -2.91 19.88
C LEU A 545 -7.67 -1.53 20.05
N VAL A 546 -6.88 -1.35 21.12
CA VAL A 546 -6.05 -0.15 21.31
C VAL A 546 -5.07 0.03 20.15
N SER A 547 -4.38 -1.05 19.76
CA SER A 547 -3.45 -1.00 18.62
C SER A 547 -4.15 -0.60 17.32
N TYR A 548 -5.36 -1.08 17.05
CA TYR A 548 -6.11 -0.66 15.86
C TYR A 548 -6.52 0.81 15.89
N GLN A 549 -6.90 1.35 17.06
CA GLN A 549 -7.17 2.79 17.22
C GLN A 549 -5.93 3.63 16.88
N ASP A 550 -4.78 3.25 17.43
CA ASP A 550 -3.52 3.95 17.20
C ASP A 550 -3.04 3.84 15.74
N MET A 551 -3.18 2.65 15.12
CA MET A 551 -2.90 2.45 13.70
C MET A 551 -3.80 3.29 12.80
N PHE A 552 -5.10 3.34 13.09
CA PHE A 552 -6.07 4.14 12.34
C PHE A 552 -5.73 5.63 12.42
N HIS A 553 -5.45 6.13 13.62
CA HIS A 553 -5.07 7.53 13.81
C HIS A 553 -3.74 7.86 13.15
N SER A 554 -2.73 6.98 13.27
CA SER A 554 -1.42 7.14 12.64
C SER A 554 -1.49 7.20 11.11
N ASN A 555 -2.34 6.35 10.51
CA ASN A 555 -2.61 6.38 9.07
C ASN A 555 -3.17 7.76 8.64
N ASN A 556 -4.06 8.33 9.45
CA ASN A 556 -4.69 9.63 9.19
C ASN A 556 -3.81 10.85 9.53
N ILE A 557 -2.60 10.62 10.05
CA ILE A 557 -1.59 11.66 10.28
C ILE A 557 -0.45 11.56 9.27
N ASN A 558 0.08 10.36 9.04
CA ASN A 558 1.31 10.17 8.27
C ASN A 558 1.34 8.84 7.50
N LEU A 559 0.17 8.27 7.14
CA LEU A 559 0.04 7.10 6.25
C LEU A 559 0.92 5.90 6.67
N THR A 560 1.00 5.67 7.98
CA THR A 560 1.85 4.69 8.67
C THR A 560 1.06 4.04 9.79
N LEU A 561 1.50 2.86 10.23
CA LEU A 561 0.82 2.07 11.26
C LEU A 561 1.39 2.28 12.67
N ASN A 562 2.56 2.93 12.79
CA ASN A 562 3.25 3.08 14.07
C ASN A 562 3.04 4.49 14.66
N TYR A 563 2.06 4.63 15.54
CA TYR A 563 1.73 5.91 16.19
C TYR A 563 2.81 6.38 17.18
N GLU A 564 3.38 5.45 17.94
CA GLU A 564 4.40 5.76 18.95
C GLU A 564 5.66 6.38 18.34
N ALA A 565 6.03 5.93 17.14
CA ALA A 565 7.18 6.45 16.41
C ALA A 565 7.00 7.87 15.84
N LEU A 566 5.79 8.43 15.88
CA LEU A 566 5.54 9.79 15.39
C LEU A 566 6.00 10.84 16.40
N SER A 567 6.71 11.85 15.91
CA SER A 567 7.07 13.04 16.70
C SER A 567 5.82 13.86 17.07
N GLY A 568 5.91 14.66 18.15
CA GLY A 568 4.82 15.56 18.54
C GLY A 568 4.41 16.56 17.44
N VAL A 569 5.38 17.01 16.62
CA VAL A 569 5.09 17.86 15.45
C VAL A 569 4.26 17.12 14.42
N GLN A 570 4.65 15.88 14.05
CA GLN A 570 3.90 15.07 13.09
C GLN A 570 2.47 14.83 13.56
N LYS A 571 2.28 14.51 14.85
CA LYS A 571 0.96 14.29 15.47
C LYS A 571 0.04 15.51 15.40
N SER A 572 0.57 16.71 15.20
CA SER A 572 -0.22 17.95 15.11
C SER A 572 -0.56 18.40 13.68
N ARG A 573 -0.07 17.67 12.67
CA ARG A 573 -0.18 18.03 11.25
C ARG A 573 -1.11 17.09 10.51
N THR A 574 -1.67 17.60 9.41
CA THR A 574 -2.40 16.76 8.45
C THR A 574 -1.45 15.88 7.63
N VAL A 575 -1.98 14.86 6.96
CA VAL A 575 -1.21 14.03 6.02
C VAL A 575 -0.49 14.88 4.99
N PHE A 576 -1.19 15.83 4.34
CA PHE A 576 -0.55 16.68 3.34
C PHE A 576 0.62 17.49 3.91
N GLU A 577 0.48 18.06 5.10
CA GLU A 577 1.52 18.86 5.78
C GLU A 577 2.68 18.03 6.31
N ASN A 578 2.45 16.75 6.56
CA ASN A 578 3.52 15.79 6.86
C ASN A 578 4.26 15.35 5.60
N LEU A 579 3.65 15.41 4.42
CA LEU A 579 4.24 14.99 3.14
C LEU A 579 4.95 16.11 2.37
N VAL A 580 4.40 17.32 2.39
CA VAL A 580 4.88 18.46 1.59
C VAL A 580 5.34 19.59 2.50
N LYS A 581 6.58 20.05 2.28
CA LYS A 581 7.13 21.20 3.00
C LYS A 581 6.57 22.48 2.39
N ASP A 582 6.08 23.40 3.23
CA ASP A 582 5.48 24.67 2.81
C ASP A 582 6.36 25.48 1.84
N LYS A 583 7.69 25.40 2.01
CA LYS A 583 8.69 26.08 1.17
C LYS A 583 8.63 25.69 -0.31
N LEU A 584 7.95 24.60 -0.68
CA LEU A 584 7.78 24.18 -2.06
C LEU A 584 7.11 25.28 -2.89
N PHE A 585 6.08 25.92 -2.33
CA PHE A 585 5.29 26.91 -3.04
C PHE A 585 6.02 28.25 -3.15
N ASP A 586 6.95 28.55 -2.24
CA ASP A 586 7.88 29.69 -2.39
C ASP A 586 8.77 29.53 -3.63
N VAL A 587 9.17 28.29 -3.93
CA VAL A 587 9.97 27.98 -5.13
C VAL A 587 9.12 28.13 -6.37
N VAL A 588 7.98 27.44 -6.49
CA VAL A 588 7.23 27.45 -7.75
C VAL A 588 6.40 28.72 -7.95
N GLY A 589 6.08 29.47 -6.89
CA GLY A 589 5.10 30.55 -6.94
C GLY A 589 3.70 29.97 -7.18
N THR A 590 2.92 30.56 -8.10
CA THR A 590 1.58 30.05 -8.43
C THR A 590 1.62 28.66 -9.06
N SER A 591 2.58 28.38 -9.95
CA SER A 591 2.77 27.02 -10.47
C SER A 591 4.16 26.82 -11.10
N GLY A 592 4.60 25.57 -11.19
CA GLY A 592 5.89 25.21 -11.77
C GLY A 592 6.00 23.72 -12.09
N TRP A 593 7.02 23.39 -12.89
CA TRP A 593 7.34 22.04 -13.31
C TRP A 593 8.68 21.60 -12.74
N PHE A 594 8.71 20.41 -12.14
CA PHE A 594 9.95 19.68 -11.92
C PHE A 594 10.07 18.61 -13.00
N THR A 595 11.19 18.55 -13.71
CA THR A 595 11.37 17.59 -14.81
C THR A 595 12.58 16.70 -14.58
N TYR A 596 12.46 15.43 -14.96
CA TYR A 596 13.54 14.46 -14.94
C TYR A 596 13.59 13.72 -16.28
N LYS A 597 14.80 13.40 -16.77
CA LYS A 597 14.99 12.70 -18.05
C LYS A 597 15.90 11.49 -17.86
N GLU A 598 15.45 10.34 -18.34
CA GLU A 598 16.20 9.08 -18.31
C GLU A 598 15.87 8.26 -19.56
N GLY A 599 16.88 7.64 -20.19
CA GLY A 599 16.68 6.73 -21.32
C GLY A 599 15.88 7.31 -22.50
N GLY A 600 15.96 8.63 -22.73
CA GLY A 600 15.20 9.32 -23.77
C GLY A 600 13.74 9.65 -23.41
N THR A 601 13.23 9.17 -22.27
CA THR A 601 11.89 9.51 -21.75
C THR A 601 12.01 10.63 -20.72
N SER A 602 11.06 11.58 -20.74
CA SER A 602 10.97 12.64 -19.74
C SER A 602 9.74 12.46 -18.87
N TYR A 603 9.90 12.72 -17.57
CA TYR A 603 8.85 12.70 -16.56
C TYR A 603 8.73 14.08 -15.91
N ALA A 604 7.52 14.43 -15.46
CA ALA A 604 7.27 15.72 -14.84
C ALA A 604 6.39 15.63 -13.60
N ALA A 605 6.70 16.47 -12.60
CA ALA A 605 5.81 16.81 -11.50
C ALA A 605 5.27 18.22 -11.75
N TYR A 606 3.95 18.39 -11.67
CA TYR A 606 3.32 19.70 -11.67
C TYR A 606 3.01 20.12 -10.24
N VAL A 607 3.48 21.29 -9.84
CA VAL A 607 3.23 21.86 -8.52
C VAL A 607 2.49 23.16 -8.68
N THR A 608 1.38 23.36 -7.97
CA THR A 608 0.59 24.59 -8.06
C THR A 608 0.00 25.01 -6.73
N ASP A 609 0.07 26.31 -6.46
CA ASP A 609 -0.81 26.97 -5.51
C ASP A 609 -2.09 27.40 -6.24
N ASN A 610 -3.14 26.59 -6.10
CA ASN A 610 -4.39 26.74 -6.83
C ASN A 610 -5.57 26.94 -5.87
N THR A 611 -5.32 27.53 -4.70
CA THR A 611 -6.37 27.90 -3.73
C THR A 611 -7.47 28.79 -4.31
N SER A 612 -7.14 29.61 -5.32
CA SER A 612 -8.09 30.52 -5.98
C SER A 612 -8.93 29.85 -7.09
N GLN A 613 -8.46 28.74 -7.66
CA GLN A 613 -9.14 28.07 -8.77
C GLN A 613 -8.78 26.58 -8.83
N LYS A 614 -9.80 25.73 -8.95
CA LYS A 614 -9.61 24.28 -9.12
C LYS A 614 -8.71 23.95 -10.31
N LEU A 615 -7.74 23.07 -10.11
CA LEU A 615 -6.91 22.52 -11.18
C LEU A 615 -7.71 21.45 -11.93
N VAL A 616 -7.76 21.52 -13.27
CA VAL A 616 -8.42 20.50 -14.10
C VAL A 616 -7.37 19.68 -14.83
N ILE A 617 -7.34 18.37 -14.57
CA ILE A 617 -6.53 17.37 -15.26
C ILE A 617 -7.38 16.78 -16.39
N ASP A 618 -7.18 17.30 -17.59
CA ASP A 618 -7.74 16.81 -18.85
C ASP A 618 -6.63 16.58 -19.89
N ASP A 619 -6.98 16.09 -21.08
CA ASP A 619 -5.99 15.82 -22.14
C ASP A 619 -5.21 17.10 -22.55
N THR A 620 -5.82 18.28 -22.40
CA THR A 620 -5.16 19.57 -22.66
C THR A 620 -4.11 19.87 -21.59
N PHE A 621 -4.41 19.63 -20.32
CA PHE A 621 -3.45 19.78 -19.23
C PHE A 621 -2.29 18.79 -19.37
N LEU A 622 -2.57 17.52 -19.68
CA LEU A 622 -1.52 16.51 -19.89
C LEU A 622 -0.57 16.90 -21.03
N GLY A 623 -1.09 17.54 -22.08
CA GLY A 623 -0.30 18.06 -23.21
C GLY A 623 0.59 19.28 -22.90
N LYS A 624 0.42 19.94 -21.75
CA LYS A 624 1.23 21.12 -21.35
C LYS A 624 2.60 20.76 -20.77
N ALA A 625 2.87 19.48 -20.53
CA ALA A 625 4.13 19.05 -19.93
C ALA A 625 5.35 19.45 -20.78
N PRO A 626 6.42 19.99 -20.17
CA PRO A 626 7.61 20.42 -20.91
C PRO A 626 8.22 19.28 -21.74
N SER A 627 8.58 19.57 -22.99
CA SER A 627 9.23 18.60 -23.89
C SER A 627 8.45 17.29 -24.08
N GLY A 628 7.13 17.31 -23.91
CA GLY A 628 6.28 16.11 -24.00
C GLY A 628 6.47 15.13 -22.84
N ALA A 629 6.96 15.58 -21.70
CA ALA A 629 7.16 14.74 -20.53
C ALA A 629 5.85 14.10 -20.03
N LYS A 630 5.93 12.87 -19.52
CA LYS A 630 4.78 12.23 -18.88
C LYS A 630 4.61 12.77 -17.46
N ILE A 631 3.43 13.30 -17.15
CA ILE A 631 3.14 13.81 -15.80
C ILE A 631 2.95 12.62 -14.85
N ARG A 632 3.80 12.49 -13.83
CA ARG A 632 3.75 11.41 -12.83
C ARG A 632 3.37 11.88 -11.43
N MET A 633 3.40 13.18 -11.20
CA MET A 633 3.01 13.75 -9.91
C MET A 633 2.29 15.08 -10.12
N VAL A 634 1.22 15.29 -9.37
CA VAL A 634 0.55 16.59 -9.24
C VAL A 634 0.49 16.94 -7.77
N ILE A 635 1.01 18.11 -7.38
CA ILE A 635 0.93 18.64 -6.01
C ILE A 635 0.15 19.95 -6.04
N ALA A 636 -0.98 19.99 -5.34
CA ALA A 636 -1.93 21.10 -5.36
C ALA A 636 -2.30 21.56 -3.94
N THR A 637 -2.36 22.87 -3.70
CA THR A 637 -2.85 23.45 -2.42
C THR A 637 -4.37 23.55 -2.34
N GLY A 638 -5.04 23.58 -3.49
CA GLY A 638 -6.49 23.67 -3.64
C GLY A 638 -7.09 22.40 -4.24
N ASP A 639 -8.30 22.53 -4.77
CA ASP A 639 -9.05 21.39 -5.30
C ASP A 639 -8.50 20.93 -6.67
N VAL A 640 -8.68 19.65 -6.99
CA VAL A 640 -8.31 19.06 -8.27
C VAL A 640 -9.50 18.34 -8.88
N GLU A 641 -9.72 18.48 -10.19
CA GLU A 641 -10.68 17.68 -10.95
C GLU A 641 -9.98 16.85 -12.01
N VAL A 642 -10.26 15.54 -12.02
CA VAL A 642 -9.71 14.60 -12.99
C VAL A 642 -10.80 14.23 -14.00
N ARG A 643 -10.54 14.50 -15.29
CA ARG A 643 -11.48 14.29 -16.40
C ARG A 643 -11.03 13.25 -17.42
N THR A 644 -9.79 12.76 -17.31
CA THR A 644 -9.16 11.78 -18.21
C THR A 644 -8.32 10.79 -17.40
N ASP A 645 -7.85 9.71 -18.02
CA ASP A 645 -6.97 8.74 -17.38
C ASP A 645 -5.68 9.40 -16.87
N PHE A 646 -5.23 8.99 -15.69
CA PHE A 646 -4.02 9.54 -15.07
C PHE A 646 -3.14 8.42 -14.52
N GLU A 647 -1.87 8.44 -14.93
CA GLU A 647 -0.86 7.47 -14.50
C GLU A 647 0.22 8.22 -13.69
N GLY A 648 0.07 8.22 -12.37
CA GLY A 648 0.90 8.96 -11.41
C GLY A 648 0.23 9.09 -10.04
N THR A 649 0.75 10.01 -9.22
CA THR A 649 0.18 10.35 -7.90
C THR A 649 -0.37 11.78 -7.88
N ILE A 650 -1.60 11.94 -7.43
CA ILE A 650 -2.21 13.24 -7.16
C ILE A 650 -2.18 13.50 -5.65
N LEU A 651 -1.51 14.58 -5.26
CA LEU A 651 -1.40 15.05 -3.88
C LEU A 651 -2.10 16.42 -3.76
N SER A 652 -3.23 16.46 -3.06
CA SER A 652 -4.07 17.66 -2.96
C SER A 652 -4.35 18.01 -1.51
N LYS A 653 -4.06 19.25 -1.10
CA LYS A 653 -4.54 19.80 0.18
C LYS A 653 -6.05 20.12 0.12
N GLY A 654 -6.61 20.27 -1.08
CA GLY A 654 -8.05 20.38 -1.32
C GLY A 654 -8.75 19.04 -1.58
N LYS A 655 -9.99 19.11 -2.08
CA LYS A 655 -10.80 17.97 -2.49
C LYS A 655 -10.39 17.52 -3.89
N VAL A 656 -10.37 16.20 -4.13
CA VAL A 656 -10.18 15.67 -5.48
C VAL A 656 -11.49 15.12 -6.02
N THR A 657 -11.89 15.59 -7.20
CA THR A 657 -13.13 15.17 -7.87
C THR A 657 -12.78 14.42 -9.15
N VAL A 658 -13.20 13.18 -9.28
CA VAL A 658 -13.11 12.44 -10.55
C VAL A 658 -14.44 12.60 -11.25
N SER A 659 -14.47 13.43 -12.29
CA SER A 659 -15.69 13.76 -13.03
C SER A 659 -15.38 13.58 -14.51
N PRO A 660 -15.43 12.35 -15.02
CA PRO A 660 -14.90 12.05 -16.33
C PRO A 660 -15.62 12.83 -17.42
N ALA A 661 -14.84 13.25 -18.44
CA ALA A 661 -15.38 13.65 -19.73
C ALA A 661 -15.62 12.43 -20.65
N LYS A 662 -15.05 11.27 -20.29
CA LYS A 662 -15.13 9.97 -20.99
C LYS A 662 -16.03 8.98 -20.19
N ALA A 663 -16.30 7.79 -20.71
CA ALA A 663 -17.13 6.80 -20.02
C ALA A 663 -16.42 6.10 -18.84
N ASN A 664 -15.09 5.96 -18.90
CA ASN A 664 -14.27 5.29 -17.89
C ASN A 664 -13.04 6.15 -17.56
N ILE A 665 -12.56 6.10 -16.31
CA ILE A 665 -11.26 6.66 -15.88
C ILE A 665 -10.45 5.59 -15.15
N THR A 666 -9.15 5.52 -15.47
CA THR A 666 -8.15 4.76 -14.72
C THR A 666 -7.18 5.70 -14.00
N LEU A 667 -7.02 5.49 -12.69
CA LEU A 667 -5.98 6.11 -11.87
C LEU A 667 -4.95 5.04 -11.51
N CYS A 668 -3.76 5.12 -12.10
CA CYS A 668 -2.73 4.09 -11.91
C CYS A 668 -1.47 4.70 -11.31
N LYS A 669 -0.86 4.03 -10.33
CA LYS A 669 0.45 4.42 -9.80
C LYS A 669 1.55 3.97 -10.78
N ASN A 670 2.62 4.77 -10.89
CA ASN A 670 3.86 4.32 -11.52
C ASN A 670 5.04 4.57 -10.58
N GLN A 671 5.31 3.58 -9.73
CA GLN A 671 6.23 3.71 -8.59
C GLN A 671 7.65 4.04 -9.02
N ASN A 672 8.16 3.34 -10.03
CA ASN A 672 9.55 3.51 -10.48
C ASN A 672 9.76 4.90 -11.08
N GLN A 673 8.90 5.32 -12.00
CA GLN A 673 9.03 6.62 -12.67
C GLN A 673 8.78 7.77 -11.69
N LEU A 674 7.85 7.60 -10.75
CA LEU A 674 7.61 8.57 -9.68
C LEU A 674 8.81 8.69 -8.74
N ALA A 675 9.40 7.57 -8.30
CA ALA A 675 10.56 7.59 -7.42
C ALA A 675 11.73 8.33 -8.08
N GLN A 676 12.03 8.00 -9.34
CA GLN A 676 13.07 8.68 -10.13
C GLN A 676 12.81 10.18 -10.28
N LEU A 677 11.56 10.56 -10.56
CA LEU A 677 11.14 11.95 -10.65
C LEU A 677 11.30 12.69 -9.30
N ILE A 678 10.95 12.06 -8.18
CA ILE A 678 11.18 12.64 -6.85
C ILE A 678 12.68 12.83 -6.61
N ALA A 679 13.50 11.84 -6.98
CA ALA A 679 14.96 11.85 -6.81
C ALA A 679 15.66 13.00 -7.52
N GLY A 680 15.33 13.15 -8.81
CA GLY A 680 16.13 13.90 -9.77
C GLY A 680 15.36 15.00 -10.48
N GLY A 681 14.08 15.19 -10.18
CA GLY A 681 13.26 16.25 -10.74
C GLY A 681 13.83 17.61 -10.37
N THR A 682 14.17 18.41 -11.38
CA THR A 682 14.71 19.77 -11.21
C THR A 682 13.72 20.82 -11.69
N CYS A 683 13.66 21.94 -10.98
CA CYS A 683 12.99 23.16 -11.39
C CYS A 683 14.00 24.31 -11.41
N GLN A 684 14.12 24.99 -12.54
CA GLN A 684 14.97 26.17 -12.68
C GLN A 684 14.16 27.45 -12.45
N LYS A 685 14.56 28.24 -11.46
CA LYS A 685 13.94 29.55 -11.22
C LYS A 685 14.94 30.56 -10.70
N SER A 686 14.92 31.77 -11.26
CA SER A 686 15.80 32.88 -10.87
C SER A 686 17.30 32.51 -10.87
N GLY A 687 17.74 31.68 -11.81
CA GLY A 687 19.13 31.23 -11.94
C GLY A 687 19.58 30.20 -10.89
N LYS A 688 18.64 29.60 -10.13
CA LYS A 688 18.90 28.52 -9.17
C LYS A 688 18.17 27.24 -9.58
N ASP A 689 18.83 26.11 -9.36
CA ASP A 689 18.26 24.78 -9.51
C ASP A 689 17.66 24.33 -8.17
N TYR A 690 16.41 23.88 -8.21
CA TYR A 690 15.70 23.31 -7.07
C TYR A 690 15.38 21.85 -7.32
N LEU A 691 15.57 20.99 -6.32
CA LEU A 691 15.32 19.55 -6.41
C LEU A 691 14.00 19.20 -5.72
N LEU A 692 13.15 18.40 -6.36
CA LEU A 692 11.85 18.02 -5.82
C LEU A 692 11.96 17.31 -4.47
N LYS A 693 12.92 16.40 -4.32
CA LYS A 693 13.20 15.68 -3.07
C LYS A 693 13.36 16.60 -1.85
N ASP A 694 13.91 17.80 -2.02
CA ASP A 694 14.21 18.69 -0.88
C ASP A 694 12.92 19.22 -0.23
N TYR A 695 11.79 19.10 -0.92
CA TYR A 695 10.49 19.63 -0.53
C TYR A 695 9.45 18.57 -0.17
N LEU A 696 9.78 17.29 -0.38
CA LEU A 696 8.99 16.18 0.11
C LEU A 696 9.64 15.63 1.38
N THR A 697 8.83 15.26 2.36
CA THR A 697 9.31 14.68 3.61
C THR A 697 9.77 13.24 3.38
N ASP A 698 10.88 12.86 4.00
CA ASP A 698 11.49 11.52 3.94
C ASP A 698 11.81 11.02 2.52
N SER A 699 12.01 11.95 1.59
CA SER A 699 12.14 11.64 0.17
C SER A 699 13.40 10.86 -0.19
N GLU A 700 14.44 11.01 0.63
CA GLU A 700 15.68 10.23 0.56
C GLU A 700 15.45 8.72 0.72
N LYS A 701 14.37 8.33 1.41
CA LYS A 701 14.03 6.93 1.71
C LYS A 701 13.27 6.24 0.58
N TYR A 702 12.65 7.00 -0.31
CA TYR A 702 11.92 6.47 -1.47
C TYR A 702 12.83 5.81 -2.52
N LEU A 703 14.15 6.01 -2.44
CA LEU A 703 15.11 5.64 -3.48
C LEU A 703 16.21 4.69 -3.02
N GLY A 704 16.29 4.39 -1.73
CA GLY A 704 17.25 3.41 -1.19
C GLY A 704 18.70 3.82 -1.31
N ARG A 705 18.95 5.09 -1.65
CA ARG A 705 20.28 5.65 -1.76
C ARG A 705 20.94 5.90 -0.40
N GLU A 706 20.17 6.03 0.66
CA GLU A 706 20.67 6.21 2.04
C GLU A 706 20.02 5.23 3.02
N VAL A 707 19.95 3.96 2.64
CA VAL A 707 19.79 2.93 3.65
C VAL A 707 21.11 2.83 4.42
N GLU A 708 21.11 2.98 5.75
CA GLU A 708 22.30 2.81 6.59
C GLU A 708 22.95 1.44 6.32
N MET A 709 24.06 1.46 5.60
CA MET A 709 24.82 0.28 5.24
C MET A 709 25.97 0.09 6.23
N VAL A 710 26.27 -1.16 6.58
CA VAL A 710 27.33 -1.57 7.53
C VAL A 710 28.77 -1.31 7.00
N SER A 711 28.97 -0.38 6.06
CA SER A 711 30.29 0.00 5.58
C SER A 711 30.55 1.49 5.84
N SER A 712 31.78 1.80 6.24
CA SER A 712 32.26 3.11 6.70
C SER A 712 32.09 4.29 5.74
N ASP A 713 31.49 4.11 4.56
CA ASP A 713 31.44 5.10 3.46
C ASP A 713 30.01 5.33 2.88
N ASN A 714 28.94 4.78 3.48
CA ASN A 714 27.52 5.06 3.12
C ASN A 714 27.15 5.03 1.61
N ARG A 715 27.91 4.32 0.75
CA ARG A 715 27.68 4.29 -0.71
C ARG A 715 27.78 2.88 -1.26
N ILE A 716 26.80 2.50 -2.10
CA ILE A 716 26.87 1.27 -2.90
C ILE A 716 27.87 1.50 -4.04
N ARG A 717 28.93 0.70 -4.06
CA ARG A 717 29.94 0.69 -5.11
C ARG A 717 29.53 -0.30 -6.19
N LEU A 718 28.88 0.17 -7.25
CA LEU A 718 28.43 -0.65 -8.39
C LEU A 718 29.59 -1.46 -8.99
N GLU A 719 30.81 -0.92 -8.93
CA GLU A 719 32.03 -1.58 -9.37
C GLU A 719 32.38 -2.85 -8.58
N GLN A 720 31.83 -3.01 -7.37
CA GLN A 720 32.01 -4.21 -6.53
C GLN A 720 30.90 -5.24 -6.74
N LEU A 721 29.81 -4.88 -7.44
CA LEU A 721 28.68 -5.79 -7.67
C LEU A 721 28.84 -6.63 -8.93
N VAL A 722 29.68 -6.23 -9.89
CA VAL A 722 29.95 -7.00 -11.11
C VAL A 722 31.40 -7.49 -11.10
N VAL A 723 31.59 -8.78 -10.86
CA VAL A 723 32.90 -9.40 -10.63
C VAL A 723 33.18 -10.51 -11.65
N TYR A 724 34.41 -10.56 -12.16
CA TYR A 724 34.88 -11.65 -13.00
C TYR A 724 35.38 -12.82 -12.15
N THR A 725 34.91 -14.02 -12.48
CA THR A 725 35.32 -15.27 -11.84
C THR A 725 35.81 -16.28 -12.89
N ASN A 726 36.52 -17.32 -12.44
CA ASN A 726 37.07 -18.37 -13.31
C ASN A 726 37.87 -17.84 -14.51
N TRP A 727 38.58 -16.74 -14.29
CA TRP A 727 39.29 -16.02 -15.33
C TRP A 727 40.56 -16.78 -15.74
N SER A 728 40.67 -17.11 -17.03
CA SER A 728 41.84 -17.76 -17.60
C SER A 728 42.15 -17.27 -19.01
N LYS A 729 43.44 -17.01 -19.26
CA LYS A 729 43.97 -16.74 -20.59
C LYS A 729 44.15 -18.06 -21.35
N LYS A 730 43.80 -18.07 -22.64
CA LYS A 730 43.98 -19.22 -23.54
C LYS A 730 45.00 -18.96 -24.61
#